data_AF-A0A5C5T2Z5-F1
#
_entry.id   AF-A0A5C5T2Z5-F1
#
_cell.length_a   1.000
_cell.length_b   1.000
_cell.length_c   1.000
_cell.angle_alpha   90.00
_cell.angle_beta   90.00
_cell.angle_gamma   90.00
#
_symmetry.space_group_name_H-M   'P 1'
#
loop_
_entity.id
_entity.type
_entity.pdbx_description
1 polymer ?
#
loop_
_entity_poly.entity_id
_entity_poly.type
_entity_poly.pdbx_seq_one_letter_code
_entity_poly.pdbx_strand_id
1 'polypeptide(L)'
;MADVPRADEDPATGFFAALKGALDALDPDAALIALARASAPQIIAIAPTDSAPLHPLLGVAAALFAQALNRMGHPETVAPVLGWFCDCLAPPHRRGEGHWRLTTAFPFVWMGLIDAALGQGDQTAAVDVFVHACDARRHGRADATTADPLAVALIAHAGAQRQDSFVLSPASLLERGEAILGLGPLDRRLERVQAFHAGFVAIALVADAAGRVLPLVEAELPAYLAAPTIDNSHFEFNAICVLAATGRDAQALEAARALARRGYGQAWRFNLATAETMGWTQEMRQNEWLGHLATTPQYATFLRAYVIRPFQPHGPETTALCAVRDGRWSGKKPRKCAISKAPIAPGAPVVRYRHLFGRALDGAFHIAAEEAFAASPAQQARDAFEAERIPLAALFPFAHTVDGHWDSPLIAAFHFDIARDPAAFDIDRAARLIAEHAPPPIRRYWIKGPSRAEQVPAFAPFAGDDGHGDAVNFAWRLIKAGHRAALLAAVATRPEADKVFAMLATFDDADLRQAAARHFDLPDLPETMARAFAERPTLDDHWALAAYGDAHPRFRAALVAAMSAYGLHLYSNNHPTADWFLQGLEHYAYAGGSQLLFFLIDHPRDEPVLAEVVREMWIPSGWSAHDAYGNTGLFYVRTALLHFARHAPDKLQAWLARPWCDLAKGMAKERETLRLVKQATKSSRRR
;
A
#
# COMPACT_ATOMS: atom_id res chain seq x y z
N MET A 1 10.32 -7.07 57.24
CA MET A 1 11.71 -6.63 56.99
C MET A 1 12.23 -7.50 55.88
N ALA A 2 12.39 -6.92 54.69
CA ALA A 2 12.85 -7.65 53.51
C ALA A 2 14.38 -7.76 53.54
N ASP A 3 14.89 -8.98 53.37
CA ASP A 3 16.32 -9.23 53.24
C ASP A 3 16.87 -8.54 51.98
N VAL A 4 17.94 -7.78 52.18
CA VAL A 4 18.74 -7.16 51.11
C VAL A 4 19.63 -8.25 50.51
N PRO A 5 19.68 -8.44 49.17
CA PRO A 5 20.54 -9.46 48.56
C PRO A 5 22.02 -9.21 48.87
N ARG A 6 22.78 -10.28 49.14
CA ARG A 6 24.24 -10.22 49.30
C ARG A 6 24.87 -9.82 47.96
N ALA A 7 25.91 -9.00 48.01
CA ALA A 7 26.57 -8.38 46.84
C ALA A 7 27.23 -9.37 45.83
N ASP A 8 27.19 -10.68 46.09
CA ASP A 8 27.81 -11.73 45.26
C ASP A 8 26.77 -12.66 44.58
N GLU A 9 25.47 -12.46 44.75
CA GLU A 9 24.45 -13.26 44.07
C GLU A 9 24.17 -12.76 42.66
N ASP A 10 24.28 -13.66 41.68
CA ASP A 10 23.86 -13.41 40.30
C ASP A 10 22.40 -12.92 40.27
N PRO A 11 22.13 -11.70 39.76
CA PRO A 11 20.78 -11.14 39.70
C PRO A 11 19.75 -12.04 39.04
N ALA A 12 20.16 -12.87 38.07
CA ALA A 12 19.28 -13.82 37.40
C ALA A 12 18.83 -14.95 38.36
N THR A 13 19.73 -15.42 39.22
CA THR A 13 19.45 -16.45 40.23
C THR A 13 18.47 -15.93 41.30
N GLY A 14 18.66 -14.69 41.76
CA GLY A 14 17.73 -14.06 42.71
C GLY A 14 16.33 -13.87 42.14
N PHE A 15 16.22 -13.46 40.88
CA PHE A 15 14.92 -13.31 40.20
C PHE A 15 14.25 -14.65 39.90
N PHE A 16 15.03 -15.67 39.51
CA PHE A 16 14.55 -17.04 39.39
C PHE A 16 13.93 -17.55 40.69
N ALA A 17 14.62 -17.35 41.84
CA ALA A 17 14.11 -17.78 43.14
C ALA A 17 12.79 -17.09 43.51
N ALA A 18 12.66 -15.80 43.20
CA ALA A 18 11.42 -15.06 43.42
C ALA A 18 10.26 -15.57 42.55
N LEU A 19 10.49 -15.82 41.26
CA LEU A 19 9.50 -16.39 40.35
C LEU A 19 9.06 -17.79 40.79
N LYS A 20 10.03 -18.65 41.14
CA LYS A 20 9.74 -19.98 41.68
C LYS A 20 8.91 -19.89 42.97
N GLY A 21 9.29 -19.01 43.89
CA GLY A 21 8.55 -18.79 45.13
C GLY A 21 7.11 -18.32 44.89
N ALA A 22 6.86 -17.49 43.88
CA ALA A 22 5.52 -17.11 43.47
C ALA A 22 4.72 -18.29 42.91
N LEU A 23 5.36 -19.16 42.10
CA LEU A 23 4.71 -20.36 41.56
C LEU A 23 4.43 -21.44 42.61
N ASP A 24 5.19 -21.47 43.70
CA ASP A 24 4.99 -22.37 44.85
C ASP A 24 3.92 -21.87 45.83
N ALA A 25 3.42 -20.64 45.66
CA ALA A 25 2.41 -20.06 46.54
C ALA A 25 1.05 -20.78 46.43
N LEU A 26 0.22 -20.64 47.48
CA LEU A 26 -1.14 -21.19 47.49
C LEU A 26 -2.01 -20.64 46.34
N ASP A 27 -1.82 -19.35 46.04
CA ASP A 27 -2.39 -18.66 44.88
C ASP A 27 -1.24 -18.14 44.00
N PRO A 28 -0.79 -18.94 43.02
CA PRO A 28 0.31 -18.56 42.14
C PRO A 28 0.03 -17.30 41.33
N ASP A 29 -1.21 -17.07 40.89
CA ASP A 29 -1.54 -15.95 40.02
C ASP A 29 -1.51 -14.63 40.79
N ALA A 30 -2.09 -14.59 41.99
CA ALA A 30 -1.99 -13.42 42.87
C ALA A 30 -0.53 -13.12 43.28
N ALA A 31 0.27 -14.15 43.55
CA ALA A 31 1.68 -14.00 43.90
C ALA A 31 2.52 -13.46 42.73
N LEU A 32 2.28 -13.94 41.50
CA LEU A 32 2.94 -13.44 40.29
C LEU A 32 2.61 -11.97 40.01
N ILE A 33 1.35 -11.56 40.19
CA ILE A 33 0.93 -10.16 40.00
C ILE A 33 1.59 -9.23 41.04
N ALA A 34 1.66 -9.67 42.30
CA ALA A 34 2.35 -8.94 43.35
C ALA A 34 3.86 -8.81 43.05
N LEU A 35 4.47 -9.89 42.58
CA LEU A 35 5.88 -9.92 42.20
C LEU A 35 6.19 -8.98 41.04
N ALA A 36 5.34 -8.92 40.01
CA ALA A 36 5.53 -8.05 38.85
C ALA A 36 5.76 -6.58 39.26
N ARG A 37 5.00 -6.08 40.25
CA ARG A 37 5.13 -4.71 40.76
C ARG A 37 6.40 -4.48 41.59
N ALA A 38 6.90 -5.52 42.26
CA ALA A 38 8.04 -5.42 43.17
C ALA A 38 9.40 -5.65 42.46
N SER A 39 9.39 -6.18 41.24
CA SER A 39 10.59 -6.73 40.57
C SER A 39 11.44 -5.72 39.79
N ALA A 40 11.12 -4.42 39.83
CA ALA A 40 11.82 -3.40 39.03
C ALA A 40 13.36 -3.44 39.19
N PRO A 41 13.91 -3.50 40.42
CA PRO A 41 15.36 -3.56 40.63
C PRO A 41 16.00 -4.83 40.04
N GLN A 42 15.34 -5.97 40.17
CA GLN A 42 15.82 -7.26 39.66
C GLN A 42 15.80 -7.29 38.12
N ILE A 43 14.73 -6.78 37.49
CA ILE A 43 14.62 -6.69 36.03
C ILE A 43 15.75 -5.85 35.44
N ILE A 44 16.06 -4.69 36.05
CA ILE A 44 17.14 -3.81 35.61
C ILE A 44 18.51 -4.48 35.76
N ALA A 45 18.72 -5.21 36.86
CA ALA A 45 20.00 -5.86 37.15
C ALA A 45 20.35 -7.02 36.19
N ILE A 46 19.35 -7.66 35.58
CA ILE A 46 19.53 -8.81 34.67
C ILE A 46 19.84 -8.38 33.23
N ALA A 47 19.60 -7.12 32.87
CA ALA A 47 19.86 -6.58 31.53
C ALA A 47 20.73 -5.31 31.58
N PRO A 48 22.02 -5.42 31.96
CA PRO A 48 22.84 -4.26 32.31
C PRO A 48 23.28 -3.40 31.11
N THR A 49 23.16 -3.87 29.86
CA THR A 49 23.60 -3.13 28.66
C THR A 49 22.59 -3.21 27.51
N ASP A 50 22.57 -2.16 26.68
CA ASP A 50 21.65 -2.04 25.54
C ASP A 50 21.95 -2.99 24.37
N SER A 51 23.16 -3.55 24.30
CA SER A 51 23.65 -4.35 23.18
C SER A 51 23.66 -5.86 23.43
N ALA A 52 23.41 -6.32 24.65
CA ALA A 52 23.36 -7.74 24.98
C ALA A 52 21.98 -8.35 24.66
N PRO A 53 21.92 -9.63 24.22
CA PRO A 53 20.65 -10.35 24.14
C PRO A 53 19.98 -10.39 25.52
N LEU A 54 18.65 -10.28 25.54
CA LEU A 54 17.89 -10.34 26.79
C LEU A 54 17.99 -11.73 27.42
N HIS A 55 18.16 -11.77 28.74
CA HIS A 55 18.18 -13.03 29.49
C HIS A 55 16.83 -13.77 29.35
N PRO A 56 16.80 -15.08 29.03
CA PRO A 56 15.54 -15.78 28.74
C PRO A 56 14.49 -15.79 29.86
N LEU A 57 14.93 -15.76 31.12
CA LEU A 57 14.08 -15.53 32.31
C LEU A 57 13.14 -14.33 32.18
N LEU A 58 13.56 -13.26 31.51
CA LEU A 58 12.73 -12.06 31.33
C LEU A 58 11.51 -12.36 30.44
N GLY A 59 11.68 -13.18 29.40
CA GLY A 59 10.58 -13.63 28.54
C GLY A 59 9.61 -14.54 29.28
N VAL A 60 10.14 -15.52 30.02
CA VAL A 60 9.32 -16.43 30.85
C VAL A 60 8.53 -15.63 31.89
N ALA A 61 9.16 -14.71 32.60
CA ALA A 61 8.49 -13.84 33.57
C ALA A 61 7.37 -12.99 32.92
N ALA A 62 7.65 -12.36 31.78
CA ALA A 62 6.67 -11.57 31.06
C ALA A 62 5.43 -12.39 30.66
N ALA A 63 5.63 -13.61 30.15
CA ALA A 63 4.54 -14.53 29.85
C ALA A 63 3.77 -14.96 31.11
N LEU A 64 4.48 -15.30 32.20
CA LEU A 64 3.88 -15.66 33.48
C LEU A 64 2.98 -14.56 34.03
N PHE A 65 3.43 -13.30 33.97
CA PHE A 65 2.68 -12.14 34.43
C PHE A 65 1.46 -11.87 33.56
N ALA A 66 1.63 -11.86 32.23
CA ALA A 66 0.53 -11.63 31.29
C ALA A 66 -0.59 -12.65 31.48
N GLN A 67 -0.25 -13.93 31.61
CA GLN A 67 -1.24 -14.99 31.79
C GLN A 67 -1.91 -14.97 33.16
N ALA A 68 -1.17 -14.67 34.24
CA ALA A 68 -1.75 -14.51 35.57
C ALA A 68 -2.80 -13.38 35.58
N LEU A 69 -2.49 -12.25 34.93
CA LEU A 69 -3.42 -11.14 34.79
C LEU A 69 -4.67 -11.53 33.98
N ASN A 70 -4.51 -12.25 32.87
CA ASN A 70 -5.64 -12.73 32.08
C ASN A 70 -6.55 -13.68 32.88
N ARG A 71 -5.98 -14.66 33.60
CA ARG A 71 -6.76 -15.61 34.42
C ARG A 71 -7.46 -14.96 35.60
N MET A 72 -6.86 -13.92 36.19
CA MET A 72 -7.45 -13.14 37.28
C MET A 72 -8.48 -12.11 36.80
N GLY A 73 -8.77 -12.04 35.49
CA GLY A 73 -9.77 -11.14 34.94
C GLY A 73 -9.32 -9.67 34.86
N HIS A 74 -8.02 -9.45 34.66
CA HIS A 74 -7.42 -8.12 34.48
C HIS A 74 -6.75 -7.94 33.10
N PRO A 75 -7.40 -8.30 31.98
CA PRO A 75 -6.80 -8.25 30.65
C PRO A 75 -6.37 -6.82 30.24
N GLU A 76 -7.05 -5.78 30.72
CA GLU A 76 -6.72 -4.37 30.48
C GLU A 76 -5.36 -3.95 31.03
N THR A 77 -4.82 -4.72 31.99
CA THR A 77 -3.54 -4.43 32.64
C THR A 77 -2.34 -5.12 32.01
N VAL A 78 -2.56 -6.10 31.12
CA VAL A 78 -1.48 -6.88 30.50
C VAL A 78 -0.54 -6.00 29.68
N ALA A 79 -1.08 -5.22 28.73
CA ALA A 79 -0.26 -4.35 27.89
C ALA A 79 0.46 -3.25 28.69
N PRO A 80 -0.18 -2.55 29.67
CA PRO A 80 0.51 -1.64 30.58
C PRO A 80 1.67 -2.28 31.36
N VAL A 81 1.47 -3.48 31.92
CA VAL A 81 2.52 -4.17 32.69
C VAL A 81 3.67 -4.60 31.78
N LEU A 82 3.39 -5.13 30.59
CA LEU A 82 4.43 -5.49 29.62
C LEU A 82 5.16 -4.27 29.07
N GLY A 83 4.46 -3.16 28.86
CA GLY A 83 5.05 -1.87 28.47
C GLY A 83 5.99 -1.35 29.55
N TRP A 84 5.56 -1.34 30.81
CA TRP A 84 6.42 -0.98 31.95
C TRP A 84 7.64 -1.91 32.07
N PHE A 85 7.44 -3.21 31.93
CA PHE A 85 8.52 -4.20 31.97
C PHE A 85 9.55 -3.92 30.87
N CYS A 86 9.08 -3.59 29.66
CA CYS A 86 9.92 -3.21 28.53
C CYS A 86 10.66 -1.87 28.79
N ASP A 87 10.00 -0.89 29.40
CA ASP A 87 10.61 0.41 29.74
C ASP A 87 11.72 0.30 30.79
N CYS A 88 11.62 -0.65 31.73
CA CYS A 88 12.71 -0.98 32.64
C CYS A 88 13.95 -1.48 31.90
N LEU A 89 13.75 -2.15 30.74
CA LEU A 89 14.83 -2.67 29.91
C LEU A 89 15.28 -1.66 28.84
N ALA A 90 14.48 -0.64 28.50
CA ALA A 90 14.76 0.27 27.40
C ALA A 90 15.68 1.43 27.81
N PRO A 91 16.57 1.88 26.90
CA PRO A 91 17.34 3.09 27.13
C PRO A 91 16.40 4.32 27.24
N PRO A 92 16.81 5.40 27.94
CA PRO A 92 15.92 6.54 28.21
C PRO A 92 15.23 7.13 26.98
N HIS A 93 15.89 7.11 25.82
CA HIS A 93 15.37 7.66 24.56
C HIS A 93 14.35 6.75 23.84
N ARG A 94 14.15 5.51 24.30
CA ARG A 94 13.20 4.53 23.74
C ARG A 94 12.13 4.07 24.73
N ARG A 95 12.08 4.68 25.91
CA ARG A 95 11.00 4.44 26.88
C ARG A 95 9.68 4.96 26.32
N GLY A 96 8.60 4.24 26.55
CA GLY A 96 7.27 4.55 26.02
C GLY A 96 7.03 4.04 24.60
N GLU A 97 7.98 3.33 23.99
CA GLU A 97 7.78 2.67 22.67
C GLU A 97 6.97 1.37 22.78
N GLY A 98 6.47 1.04 23.97
CA GLY A 98 5.64 -0.14 24.21
C GLY A 98 6.47 -1.41 24.49
N HIS A 99 5.96 -2.55 24.05
CA HIS A 99 6.43 -3.89 24.44
C HIS A 99 7.34 -4.56 23.39
N TRP A 100 7.79 -3.81 22.37
CA TRP A 100 8.51 -4.35 21.22
C TRP A 100 9.80 -5.08 21.61
N ARG A 101 10.59 -4.58 22.57
CA ARG A 101 11.88 -5.20 22.94
C ARG A 101 11.67 -6.62 23.49
N LEU A 102 10.59 -6.83 24.25
CA LEU A 102 10.22 -8.14 24.78
C LEU A 102 9.69 -9.06 23.68
N THR A 103 8.67 -8.63 22.93
CA THR A 103 8.03 -9.50 21.93
C THR A 103 8.92 -9.80 20.73
N THR A 104 9.91 -8.94 20.49
CA THR A 104 10.96 -9.15 19.48
C THR A 104 12.03 -10.14 19.95
N ALA A 105 12.28 -10.26 21.25
CA ALA A 105 13.22 -11.24 21.82
C ALA A 105 12.53 -12.58 22.16
N PHE A 106 11.26 -12.54 22.54
CA PHE A 106 10.47 -13.66 23.07
C PHE A 106 9.09 -13.69 22.41
N PRO A 107 8.95 -14.30 21.21
CA PRO A 107 7.70 -14.26 20.43
C PRO A 107 6.48 -14.86 21.14
N PHE A 108 6.65 -15.84 22.04
CA PHE A 108 5.54 -16.42 22.80
C PHE A 108 4.82 -15.42 23.71
N VAL A 109 5.43 -14.27 24.06
CA VAL A 109 4.77 -13.20 24.83
C VAL A 109 3.55 -12.63 24.09
N TRP A 110 3.51 -12.72 22.75
CA TRP A 110 2.36 -12.30 21.97
C TRP A 110 1.06 -13.01 22.37
N MET A 111 1.11 -14.26 22.82
CA MET A 111 -0.09 -15.02 23.18
C MET A 111 -0.88 -14.37 24.32
N GLY A 112 -0.18 -13.88 25.36
CA GLY A 112 -0.83 -13.18 26.47
C GLY A 112 -1.49 -11.86 26.06
N LEU A 113 -0.94 -11.17 25.04
CA LEU A 113 -1.54 -9.96 24.48
C LEU A 113 -2.78 -10.27 23.63
N ILE A 114 -2.78 -11.39 22.88
CA ILE A 114 -3.96 -11.84 22.14
C ILE A 114 -5.08 -12.19 23.12
N ASP A 115 -4.77 -12.95 24.17
CA ASP A 115 -5.74 -13.33 25.20
C ASP A 115 -6.29 -12.12 25.95
N ALA A 116 -5.45 -11.11 26.18
CA ALA A 116 -5.87 -9.85 26.80
C ALA A 116 -6.85 -9.07 25.90
N ALA A 117 -6.60 -9.02 24.59
CA ALA A 117 -7.52 -8.39 23.65
C ALA A 117 -8.85 -9.17 23.56
N LEU A 118 -8.78 -10.51 23.51
CA LEU A 118 -9.95 -11.40 23.54
C LEU A 118 -10.77 -11.23 24.83
N GLY A 119 -10.11 -11.16 25.99
CA GLY A 119 -10.76 -10.97 27.29
C GLY A 119 -11.44 -9.61 27.44
N GLN A 120 -10.99 -8.60 26.70
CA GLN A 120 -11.64 -7.29 26.60
C GLN A 120 -12.75 -7.24 25.56
N GLY A 121 -12.90 -8.28 24.73
CA GLY A 121 -13.79 -8.27 23.56
C GLY A 121 -13.33 -7.32 22.45
N ASP A 122 -12.07 -6.87 22.48
CA ASP A 122 -11.50 -5.98 21.46
C ASP A 122 -10.98 -6.80 20.27
N GLN A 123 -11.89 -7.12 19.36
CA GLN A 123 -11.57 -7.90 18.16
C GLN A 123 -10.52 -7.21 17.27
N THR A 124 -10.49 -5.87 17.22
CA THR A 124 -9.53 -5.13 16.38
C THR A 124 -8.11 -5.26 16.94
N ALA A 125 -7.95 -5.07 18.24
CA ALA A 125 -6.66 -5.27 18.90
C ALA A 125 -6.21 -6.73 18.78
N ALA A 126 -7.13 -7.70 18.94
CA ALA A 126 -6.79 -9.11 18.84
C ALA A 126 -6.28 -9.49 17.44
N VAL A 127 -6.90 -8.96 16.38
CA VAL A 127 -6.44 -9.09 14.99
C VAL A 127 -5.04 -8.51 14.79
N ASP A 128 -4.79 -7.29 15.27
CA ASP A 128 -3.48 -6.63 15.07
C ASP A 128 -2.35 -7.39 15.78
N VAL A 129 -2.58 -7.79 17.03
CA VAL A 129 -1.61 -8.58 17.81
C VAL A 129 -1.39 -9.97 17.19
N PHE A 130 -2.44 -10.62 16.68
CA PHE A 130 -2.32 -11.91 16.00
C PHE A 130 -1.45 -11.84 14.74
N VAL A 131 -1.63 -10.80 13.92
CA VAL A 131 -0.80 -10.60 12.72
C VAL A 131 0.66 -10.43 13.11
N HIS A 132 0.95 -9.64 14.15
CA HIS A 132 2.31 -9.50 14.66
C HIS A 132 2.91 -10.81 15.19
N ALA A 133 2.10 -11.65 15.84
CA ALA A 133 2.53 -12.98 16.27
C ALA A 133 2.88 -13.88 15.07
N CYS A 134 2.06 -13.88 14.01
CA CYS A 134 2.35 -14.60 12.76
C CYS A 134 3.69 -14.16 12.16
N ASP A 135 3.93 -12.86 12.08
CA ASP A 135 5.16 -12.30 11.50
C ASP A 135 6.39 -12.65 12.33
N ALA A 136 6.29 -12.56 13.66
CA ALA A 136 7.37 -12.93 14.58
C ALA A 136 7.75 -14.42 14.43
N ARG A 137 6.77 -15.30 14.22
CA ARG A 137 6.99 -16.73 13.96
C ARG A 137 7.76 -16.95 12.65
N ARG A 138 7.37 -16.28 11.56
CA ARG A 138 7.99 -16.45 10.23
C ARG A 138 9.47 -16.03 10.20
N HIS A 139 9.82 -14.96 10.90
CA HIS A 139 11.18 -14.42 10.87
C HIS A 139 12.15 -15.10 11.86
N GLY A 140 11.80 -16.27 12.37
CA GLY A 140 12.76 -17.26 12.85
C GLY A 140 13.73 -16.79 13.93
N ARG A 141 13.27 -16.00 14.91
CA ARG A 141 14.08 -15.75 16.10
C ARG A 141 13.98 -16.98 16.99
N ALA A 142 15.05 -17.76 17.04
CA ALA A 142 15.13 -18.96 17.87
C ALA A 142 14.61 -18.66 19.29
N ASP A 143 13.75 -19.53 19.83
CA ASP A 143 13.32 -19.47 21.22
C ASP A 143 14.56 -19.66 22.11
N ALA A 144 15.20 -18.54 22.47
CA ALA A 144 16.39 -18.50 23.30
C ALA A 144 16.14 -19.06 24.72
N THR A 145 14.89 -19.38 25.04
CA THR A 145 14.44 -19.99 26.30
C THR A 145 14.94 -21.41 26.53
N THR A 146 15.30 -22.15 25.48
CA THR A 146 15.69 -23.57 25.62
C THR A 146 17.15 -23.80 25.99
N ALA A 147 18.00 -22.76 25.97
CA ALA A 147 19.43 -22.86 26.25
C ALA A 147 19.82 -22.48 27.68
N ASP A 148 18.95 -21.80 28.43
CA ASP A 148 19.25 -21.31 29.78
C ASP A 148 18.69 -22.24 30.87
N PRO A 149 19.52 -22.78 31.78
CA PRO A 149 19.07 -23.73 32.80
C PRO A 149 18.00 -23.18 33.76
N LEU A 150 18.05 -21.88 34.09
CA LEU A 150 17.09 -21.26 35.00
C LEU A 150 15.72 -21.12 34.32
N ALA A 151 15.69 -20.66 33.07
CA ALA A 151 14.47 -20.59 32.27
C ALA A 151 13.86 -21.99 32.05
N VAL A 152 14.67 -23.00 31.73
CA VAL A 152 14.21 -24.39 31.56
C VAL A 152 13.59 -24.93 32.86
N ALA A 153 14.23 -24.69 34.01
CA ALA A 153 13.72 -25.12 35.31
C ALA A 153 12.38 -24.44 35.67
N LEU A 154 12.22 -23.15 35.35
CA LEU A 154 10.96 -22.42 35.54
C LEU A 154 9.86 -22.93 34.62
N ILE A 155 10.16 -23.15 33.34
CA ILE A 155 9.22 -23.69 32.36
C ILE A 155 8.72 -25.06 32.80
N ALA A 156 9.61 -25.94 33.28
CA ALA A 156 9.27 -27.27 33.76
C ALA A 156 8.48 -27.28 35.09
N HIS A 157 8.36 -26.14 35.77
CA HIS A 157 7.66 -26.03 37.06
C HIS A 157 6.17 -26.34 36.91
N ALA A 158 5.58 -27.11 37.82
CA ALA A 158 4.16 -27.49 37.73
C ALA A 158 3.21 -26.28 37.70
N GLY A 159 3.51 -25.22 38.45
CA GLY A 159 2.75 -23.96 38.40
C GLY A 159 2.87 -23.21 37.06
N ALA A 160 3.99 -23.36 36.36
CA ALA A 160 4.20 -22.81 35.02
C ALA A 160 3.60 -23.72 33.93
N GLN A 161 3.53 -25.03 34.12
CA GLN A 161 2.88 -25.96 33.17
C GLN A 161 1.35 -25.83 33.15
N ARG A 162 0.76 -25.14 34.14
CA ARG A 162 -0.65 -24.70 34.07
C ARG A 162 -0.87 -23.54 33.09
N GLN A 163 0.22 -22.95 32.62
CA GLN A 163 0.22 -21.83 31.71
C GLN A 163 0.31 -22.31 30.27
N ASP A 164 -0.13 -21.45 29.35
CA ASP A 164 -0.01 -21.71 27.93
C ASP A 164 1.47 -21.83 27.53
N SER A 165 1.74 -22.59 26.47
CA SER A 165 3.10 -23.04 26.14
C SER A 165 4.09 -21.87 26.00
N PHE A 166 5.31 -21.98 26.52
CA PHE A 166 6.38 -20.98 26.32
C PHE A 166 7.02 -21.03 24.92
N VAL A 167 6.21 -21.43 23.94
CA VAL A 167 6.54 -21.58 22.53
C VAL A 167 5.38 -21.01 21.73
N LEU A 168 5.68 -20.25 20.68
CA LEU A 168 4.67 -19.74 19.77
C LEU A 168 4.23 -20.83 18.79
N SER A 169 3.45 -21.79 19.28
CA SER A 169 3.03 -22.99 18.54
C SER A 169 1.93 -22.70 17.51
N PRO A 170 1.88 -23.41 16.36
CA PRO A 170 0.79 -23.27 15.41
C PRO A 170 -0.58 -23.59 16.03
N ALA A 171 -0.66 -24.64 16.85
CA ALA A 171 -1.90 -25.08 17.47
C ALA A 171 -2.50 -24.00 18.39
N SER A 172 -1.67 -23.39 19.25
CA SER A 172 -2.09 -22.33 20.17
C SER A 172 -2.55 -21.07 19.42
N LEU A 173 -1.91 -20.75 18.29
CA LEU A 173 -2.36 -19.65 17.43
C LEU A 173 -3.68 -19.99 16.73
N LEU A 174 -3.90 -21.23 16.29
CA LEU A 174 -5.18 -21.60 15.67
C LEU A 174 -6.37 -21.40 16.60
N GLU A 175 -6.26 -21.84 17.85
CA GLU A 175 -7.32 -21.67 18.85
C GLU A 175 -7.66 -20.19 19.05
N ARG A 176 -6.64 -19.33 19.07
CA ARG A 176 -6.82 -17.87 19.18
C ARG A 176 -7.42 -17.26 17.92
N GLY A 177 -7.02 -17.71 16.74
CA GLY A 177 -7.62 -17.27 15.48
C GLY A 177 -9.12 -17.60 15.42
N GLU A 178 -9.51 -18.80 15.88
CA GLU A 178 -10.91 -19.19 16.00
C GLU A 178 -11.65 -18.34 17.04
N ALA A 179 -11.04 -18.07 18.20
CA ALA A 179 -11.63 -17.20 19.21
C ALA A 179 -11.84 -15.77 18.70
N ILE A 180 -10.89 -15.23 17.90
CA ILE A 180 -11.02 -13.92 17.26
C ILE A 180 -12.21 -13.90 16.30
N LEU A 181 -12.37 -14.92 15.46
CA LEU A 181 -13.53 -15.04 14.56
C LEU A 181 -14.85 -15.19 15.34
N GLY A 182 -14.81 -15.83 16.52
CA GLY A 182 -15.96 -16.00 17.41
C GLY A 182 -16.50 -14.70 18.02
N LEU A 183 -15.73 -13.61 18.02
CA LEU A 183 -16.17 -12.30 18.53
C LEU A 183 -17.16 -11.58 17.60
N GLY A 184 -17.16 -11.89 16.30
CA GLY A 184 -18.05 -11.27 15.32
C GLY A 184 -17.48 -11.16 13.91
N PRO A 185 -18.22 -10.54 12.97
CA PRO A 185 -17.76 -10.34 11.59
C PRO A 185 -16.64 -9.30 11.51
N LEU A 186 -15.64 -9.56 10.66
CA LEU A 186 -14.52 -8.64 10.40
C LEU A 186 -14.73 -7.82 9.13
N ASP A 187 -14.26 -6.56 9.12
CA ASP A 187 -14.25 -5.73 7.92
C ASP A 187 -13.07 -6.09 6.99
N ARG A 188 -13.33 -7.00 6.05
CA ARG A 188 -12.34 -7.47 5.06
C ARG A 188 -11.75 -6.39 4.14
N ARG A 189 -12.30 -5.17 4.16
CA ARG A 189 -11.72 -4.03 3.43
C ARG A 189 -10.43 -3.53 4.08
N LEU A 190 -10.20 -3.84 5.36
CA LEU A 190 -9.01 -3.44 6.10
C LEU A 190 -7.84 -4.38 5.81
N GLU A 191 -6.66 -3.81 5.56
CA GLU A 191 -5.44 -4.57 5.28
C GLU A 191 -5.11 -5.56 6.40
N ARG A 192 -5.26 -5.13 7.66
CA ARG A 192 -4.99 -5.97 8.83
C ARG A 192 -5.90 -7.19 8.91
N VAL A 193 -7.16 -7.08 8.48
CA VAL A 193 -8.08 -8.22 8.43
C VAL A 193 -7.65 -9.20 7.35
N GLN A 194 -7.20 -8.72 6.19
CA GLN A 194 -6.67 -9.61 5.15
C GLN A 194 -5.39 -10.33 5.59
N ALA A 195 -4.48 -9.62 6.26
CA ALA A 195 -3.28 -10.19 6.86
C ALA A 195 -3.62 -11.24 7.93
N PHE A 196 -4.66 -10.99 8.73
CA PHE A 196 -5.17 -11.97 9.71
C PHE A 196 -5.70 -13.22 9.03
N HIS A 197 -6.60 -13.10 8.03
CA HIS A 197 -7.10 -14.26 7.29
C HIS A 197 -5.95 -15.05 6.64
N ALA A 198 -5.00 -14.37 6.01
CA ALA A 198 -3.85 -15.01 5.39
C ALA A 198 -2.95 -15.72 6.41
N GLY A 199 -2.67 -15.09 7.54
CA GLY A 199 -1.87 -15.63 8.64
C GLY A 199 -2.55 -16.84 9.27
N PHE A 200 -3.84 -16.74 9.57
CA PHE A 200 -4.63 -17.81 10.18
C PHE A 200 -4.70 -19.06 9.28
N VAL A 201 -4.99 -18.89 7.99
CA VAL A 201 -4.98 -19.98 7.01
C VAL A 201 -3.58 -20.58 6.85
N ALA A 202 -2.54 -19.74 6.79
CA ALA A 202 -1.15 -20.21 6.71
C ALA A 202 -0.76 -21.06 7.93
N ILE A 203 -1.15 -20.65 9.14
CA ILE A 203 -0.89 -21.40 10.36
C ILE A 203 -1.62 -22.75 10.32
N ALA A 204 -2.84 -22.80 9.80
CA ALA A 204 -3.61 -24.04 9.71
C ALA A 204 -2.95 -25.07 8.79
N LEU A 205 -2.38 -24.62 7.68
CA LEU A 205 -1.58 -25.46 6.79
C LEU A 205 -0.33 -25.97 7.53
N VAL A 206 0.44 -25.09 8.15
CA VAL A 206 1.67 -25.47 8.89
C VAL A 206 1.39 -26.43 10.06
N ALA A 207 0.19 -26.36 10.65
CA ALA A 207 -0.25 -27.25 11.72
C ALA A 207 -0.84 -28.59 11.23
N ASP A 208 -0.82 -28.88 9.92
CA ASP A 208 -1.53 -30.02 9.30
C ASP A 208 -3.03 -30.06 9.65
N ALA A 209 -3.64 -28.88 9.83
CA ALA A 209 -5.00 -28.70 10.34
C ALA A 209 -5.90 -27.92 9.35
N ALA A 210 -5.68 -28.08 8.04
CA ALA A 210 -6.39 -27.37 6.98
C ALA A 210 -7.93 -27.43 7.11
N GLY A 211 -8.48 -28.55 7.61
CA GLY A 211 -9.91 -28.72 7.84
C GLY A 211 -10.51 -27.72 8.84
N ARG A 212 -9.75 -27.20 9.80
CA ARG A 212 -10.23 -26.22 10.79
C ARG A 212 -10.57 -24.86 10.19
N VAL A 213 -9.86 -24.47 9.12
CA VAL A 213 -10.06 -23.18 8.45
C VAL A 213 -10.90 -23.27 7.18
N LEU A 214 -11.34 -24.46 6.79
CA LEU A 214 -12.21 -24.65 5.63
C LEU A 214 -13.48 -23.79 5.68
N PRO A 215 -14.19 -23.63 6.83
CA PRO A 215 -15.37 -22.77 6.90
C PRO A 215 -15.08 -21.30 6.56
N LEU A 216 -13.92 -20.77 6.99
CA LEU A 216 -13.48 -19.41 6.63
C LEU A 216 -13.19 -19.32 5.13
N VAL A 217 -12.50 -20.31 4.56
CA VAL A 217 -12.18 -20.36 3.13
C VAL A 217 -13.46 -20.38 2.30
N GLU A 218 -14.43 -21.23 2.64
CA GLU A 218 -15.71 -21.32 1.93
C GLU A 218 -16.52 -20.02 2.02
N ALA A 219 -16.47 -19.32 3.15
CA ALA A 219 -17.16 -18.05 3.35
C ALA A 219 -16.48 -16.87 2.60
N GLU A 220 -15.16 -16.74 2.69
CA GLU A 220 -14.46 -15.53 2.27
C GLU A 220 -13.81 -15.62 0.88
N LEU A 221 -13.33 -16.79 0.44
CA LEU A 221 -12.61 -16.91 -0.84
C LEU A 221 -13.42 -16.40 -2.04
N PRO A 222 -14.74 -16.69 -2.19
CA PRO A 222 -15.51 -16.14 -3.29
C PRO A 222 -15.55 -14.60 -3.29
N ALA A 223 -15.62 -13.98 -2.11
CA ALA A 223 -15.63 -12.53 -1.98
C ALA A 223 -14.27 -11.90 -2.33
N TYR A 224 -13.17 -12.52 -1.91
CA TYR A 224 -11.82 -12.09 -2.30
C TYR A 224 -11.60 -12.19 -3.81
N LEU A 225 -12.03 -13.32 -4.40
CA LEU A 225 -11.91 -13.56 -5.84
C LEU A 225 -12.78 -12.62 -6.70
N ALA A 226 -13.83 -12.05 -6.12
CA ALA A 226 -14.70 -11.07 -6.77
C ALA A 226 -14.35 -9.61 -6.45
N ALA A 227 -13.48 -9.35 -5.46
CA ALA A 227 -13.19 -8.01 -4.98
C ALA A 227 -12.46 -7.15 -6.04
N PRO A 228 -12.63 -5.82 -6.02
CA PRO A 228 -11.86 -4.92 -6.86
C PRO A 228 -10.44 -4.62 -6.31
N THR A 229 -9.98 -5.36 -5.30
CA THR A 229 -8.68 -5.19 -4.63
C THR A 229 -7.87 -6.48 -4.70
N ILE A 230 -6.57 -6.40 -4.99
CA ILE A 230 -5.67 -7.57 -4.98
C ILE A 230 -5.37 -7.97 -3.53
N ASP A 231 -5.34 -9.28 -3.28
CA ASP A 231 -4.82 -9.82 -2.03
C ASP A 231 -3.28 -9.80 -2.03
N ASN A 232 -2.73 -8.78 -1.36
CA ASN A 232 -1.29 -8.67 -1.13
C ASN A 232 -0.81 -9.49 0.09
N SER A 233 -1.72 -10.11 0.84
CA SER A 233 -1.41 -10.86 2.07
C SER A 233 -1.26 -12.38 1.86
N HIS A 234 -1.59 -12.88 0.66
CA HIS A 234 -1.52 -14.30 0.26
C HIS A 234 -2.63 -15.22 0.81
N PHE A 235 -3.74 -14.67 1.30
CA PHE A 235 -4.94 -15.43 1.65
C PHE A 235 -5.46 -16.28 0.48
N GLU A 236 -5.66 -15.71 -0.71
CA GLU A 236 -6.28 -16.39 -1.87
C GLU A 236 -5.49 -17.65 -2.27
N PHE A 237 -4.15 -17.55 -2.32
CA PHE A 237 -3.30 -18.71 -2.62
C PHE A 237 -3.33 -19.75 -1.49
N ASN A 238 -3.22 -19.33 -0.23
CA ASN A 238 -3.24 -20.27 0.89
C ASN A 238 -4.60 -20.97 1.02
N ALA A 239 -5.70 -20.28 0.70
CA ALA A 239 -7.03 -20.83 0.61
C ALA A 239 -7.14 -21.92 -0.48
N ILE A 240 -6.50 -21.72 -1.64
CA ILE A 240 -6.38 -22.76 -2.68
C ILE A 240 -5.62 -23.98 -2.16
N CYS A 241 -4.53 -23.79 -1.41
CA CYS A 241 -3.82 -24.90 -0.75
C CYS A 241 -4.72 -25.65 0.24
N VAL A 242 -5.56 -24.96 1.02
CA VAL A 242 -6.54 -25.60 1.92
C VAL A 242 -7.57 -26.42 1.15
N LEU A 243 -8.12 -25.88 0.05
CA LEU A 243 -9.05 -26.62 -0.80
C LEU A 243 -8.41 -27.89 -1.36
N ALA A 244 -7.17 -27.80 -1.85
CA ALA A 244 -6.43 -28.97 -2.34
C ALA A 244 -6.15 -29.99 -1.22
N ALA A 245 -5.67 -29.54 -0.05
CA ALA A 245 -5.37 -30.39 1.09
C ALA A 245 -6.61 -31.12 1.66
N THR A 246 -7.80 -30.56 1.46
CA THR A 246 -9.09 -31.12 1.89
C THR A 246 -9.81 -31.90 0.78
N GLY A 247 -9.16 -32.15 -0.36
CA GLY A 247 -9.69 -32.94 -1.48
C GLY A 247 -10.74 -32.22 -2.34
N ARG A 248 -10.82 -30.89 -2.27
CA ARG A 248 -11.73 -30.04 -3.06
C ARG A 248 -11.09 -29.59 -4.39
N ASP A 249 -10.47 -30.52 -5.11
CA ASP A 249 -9.62 -30.24 -6.28
C ASP A 249 -10.27 -29.37 -7.37
N ALA A 250 -11.55 -29.62 -7.68
CA ALA A 250 -12.27 -28.85 -8.69
C ALA A 250 -12.40 -27.37 -8.29
N GLN A 251 -12.74 -27.11 -7.02
CA GLN A 251 -12.85 -25.76 -6.47
C GLN A 251 -11.47 -25.09 -6.38
N ALA A 252 -10.44 -25.84 -5.97
CA ALA A 252 -9.06 -25.35 -5.94
C ALA A 252 -8.61 -24.88 -7.34
N LEU A 253 -8.89 -25.65 -8.38
CA LEU A 253 -8.55 -25.29 -9.77
C LEU A 253 -9.36 -24.11 -10.31
N GLU A 254 -10.64 -24.01 -9.96
CA GLU A 254 -11.46 -22.86 -10.35
C GLU A 254 -10.93 -21.57 -9.70
N ALA A 255 -10.66 -21.61 -8.39
CA ALA A 255 -10.06 -20.50 -7.67
C ALA A 255 -8.67 -20.14 -8.21
N ALA A 256 -7.83 -21.12 -8.53
CA ALA A 256 -6.50 -20.87 -9.13
C ALA A 256 -6.60 -20.19 -10.50
N ARG A 257 -7.57 -20.56 -11.34
CA ARG A 257 -7.83 -19.89 -12.62
C ARG A 257 -8.29 -18.46 -12.41
N ALA A 258 -9.21 -18.22 -11.48
CA ALA A 258 -9.71 -16.89 -11.15
C ALA A 258 -8.58 -15.98 -10.63
N LEU A 259 -7.73 -16.51 -9.73
CA LEU A 259 -6.58 -15.81 -9.18
C LEU A 259 -5.55 -15.44 -10.26
N ALA A 260 -5.15 -16.41 -11.09
CA ALA A 260 -4.21 -16.15 -12.19
C ALA A 260 -4.75 -15.14 -13.21
N ARG A 261 -6.04 -15.26 -13.57
CA ARG A 261 -6.72 -14.33 -14.49
C ARG A 261 -6.70 -12.90 -13.96
N ARG A 262 -6.86 -12.69 -12.65
CA ARG A 262 -6.88 -11.37 -11.99
C ARG A 262 -5.51 -10.76 -11.74
N GLY A 263 -4.44 -11.28 -12.36
CA GLY A 263 -3.12 -10.64 -12.35
C GLY A 263 -2.22 -11.00 -11.17
N TYR A 264 -2.45 -12.15 -10.53
CA TYR A 264 -1.62 -12.60 -9.40
C TYR A 264 -0.12 -12.66 -9.75
N GLY A 265 0.66 -11.71 -9.21
CA GLY A 265 2.08 -11.54 -9.52
C GLY A 265 2.98 -12.72 -9.13
N GLN A 266 2.48 -13.65 -8.31
CA GLN A 266 3.19 -14.86 -7.90
C GLN A 266 2.57 -16.14 -8.49
N ALA A 267 1.93 -16.07 -9.66
CA ALA A 267 1.35 -17.25 -10.31
C ALA A 267 2.38 -18.37 -10.58
N TRP A 268 3.67 -18.04 -10.62
CA TRP A 268 4.77 -19.03 -10.67
C TRP A 268 4.73 -20.04 -9.51
N ARG A 269 4.11 -19.71 -8.36
CA ARG A 269 3.95 -20.61 -7.20
C ARG A 269 3.12 -21.86 -7.53
N PHE A 270 2.28 -21.80 -8.55
CA PHE A 270 1.57 -22.99 -9.02
C PHE A 270 2.50 -23.95 -9.80
N ASN A 271 3.61 -23.47 -10.35
CA ASN A 271 4.60 -24.35 -10.94
C ASN A 271 5.50 -24.92 -9.83
N LEU A 272 5.24 -26.17 -9.41
CA LEU A 272 5.93 -26.77 -8.27
C LEU A 272 7.46 -26.77 -8.44
N ALA A 273 7.98 -27.05 -9.65
CA ALA A 273 9.41 -27.02 -9.92
C ALA A 273 10.04 -25.62 -9.73
N THR A 274 9.29 -24.54 -10.02
CA THR A 274 9.73 -23.17 -9.73
C THR A 274 9.56 -22.86 -8.25
N ALA A 275 8.48 -23.33 -7.62
CA ALA A 275 8.29 -23.14 -6.20
C ALA A 275 9.38 -23.83 -5.35
N GLU A 276 9.92 -24.98 -5.78
CA GLU A 276 11.02 -25.69 -5.10
C GLU A 276 12.30 -24.88 -4.94
N THR A 277 12.53 -23.86 -5.77
CA THR A 277 13.77 -23.08 -5.73
C THR A 277 13.76 -21.98 -4.66
N MET A 278 12.61 -21.72 -4.02
CA MET A 278 12.44 -20.64 -3.03
C MET A 278 12.35 -21.22 -1.62
N GLY A 279 13.19 -20.76 -0.68
CA GLY A 279 13.20 -21.32 0.69
C GLY A 279 11.86 -21.19 1.43
N TRP A 280 11.21 -20.02 1.35
CA TRP A 280 9.97 -19.73 2.07
C TRP A 280 8.75 -20.54 1.58
N THR A 281 8.74 -21.00 0.32
CA THR A 281 7.65 -21.86 -0.19
C THR A 281 7.79 -23.29 0.34
N GLN A 282 9.03 -23.75 0.57
CA GLN A 282 9.34 -25.02 1.22
C GLN A 282 8.98 -25.00 2.70
N GLU A 283 9.30 -23.92 3.42
CA GLU A 283 8.88 -23.72 4.81
C GLU A 283 7.36 -23.80 4.98
N MET A 284 6.62 -23.25 4.02
CA MET A 284 5.15 -23.32 3.97
C MET A 284 4.60 -24.65 3.42
N ARG A 285 5.47 -25.59 3.02
CA ARG A 285 5.12 -26.90 2.44
C ARG A 285 4.16 -26.79 1.24
N GLN A 286 4.25 -25.71 0.45
CA GLN A 286 3.29 -25.39 -0.62
C GLN A 286 3.16 -26.53 -1.65
N ASN A 287 4.28 -27.18 -1.97
CA ASN A 287 4.30 -28.28 -2.93
C ASN A 287 3.60 -29.52 -2.41
N GLU A 288 3.62 -29.76 -1.09
CA GLU A 288 2.92 -30.88 -0.49
C GLU A 288 1.40 -30.67 -0.59
N TRP A 289 0.92 -29.46 -0.28
CA TRP A 289 -0.52 -29.13 -0.35
C TRP A 289 -1.08 -29.20 -1.77
N LEU A 290 -0.30 -28.78 -2.76
CA LEU A 290 -0.68 -28.85 -4.17
C LEU A 290 -0.33 -30.20 -4.82
N GLY A 291 0.38 -31.10 -4.12
CA GLY A 291 0.98 -32.30 -4.69
C GLY A 291 -0.04 -33.23 -5.33
N HIS A 292 -1.15 -33.53 -4.62
CA HIS A 292 -2.24 -34.33 -5.18
C HIS A 292 -2.82 -33.66 -6.43
N LEU A 293 -3.17 -32.38 -6.34
CA LEU A 293 -3.74 -31.61 -7.44
C LEU A 293 -2.82 -31.61 -8.67
N ALA A 294 -1.51 -31.52 -8.45
CA ALA A 294 -0.51 -31.49 -9.50
C ALA A 294 -0.40 -32.78 -10.32
N THR A 295 -0.86 -33.91 -9.79
CA THR A 295 -0.94 -35.18 -10.54
C THR A 295 -2.11 -35.23 -11.54
N THR A 296 -3.06 -34.29 -11.45
CA THR A 296 -4.27 -34.33 -12.27
C THR A 296 -4.02 -33.76 -13.69
N PRO A 297 -4.67 -34.34 -14.74
CA PRO A 297 -4.61 -33.78 -16.10
C PRO A 297 -5.14 -32.33 -16.20
N GLN A 298 -6.10 -31.98 -15.34
CA GLN A 298 -6.71 -30.66 -15.27
C GLN A 298 -5.71 -29.62 -14.76
N TYR A 299 -4.84 -29.98 -13.80
CA TYR A 299 -3.78 -29.09 -13.33
C TYR A 299 -2.71 -28.86 -14.39
N ALA A 300 -2.30 -29.90 -15.11
CA ALA A 300 -1.38 -29.74 -16.24
C ALA A 300 -1.95 -28.82 -17.34
N THR A 301 -3.26 -28.90 -17.59
CA THR A 301 -3.96 -28.00 -18.50
C THR A 301 -4.00 -26.57 -17.97
N PHE A 302 -4.28 -26.38 -16.67
CA PHE A 302 -4.22 -25.09 -16.01
C PHE A 302 -2.83 -24.47 -16.12
N LEU A 303 -1.77 -25.19 -15.78
CA LEU A 303 -0.40 -24.68 -15.86
C LEU A 303 -0.04 -24.22 -17.28
N ARG A 304 -0.30 -25.05 -18.30
CA ARG A 304 -0.02 -24.67 -19.70
C ARG A 304 -0.83 -23.45 -20.15
N ALA A 305 -2.07 -23.32 -19.68
CA ALA A 305 -2.95 -22.26 -20.10
C ALA A 305 -2.71 -20.95 -19.34
N TYR A 306 -2.39 -21.00 -18.04
CA TYR A 306 -2.43 -19.83 -17.14
C TYR A 306 -1.07 -19.48 -16.51
N VAL A 307 -0.07 -20.36 -16.52
CA VAL A 307 1.17 -20.19 -15.72
C VAL A 307 2.46 -20.31 -16.55
N ILE A 308 2.61 -21.36 -17.37
CA ILE A 308 3.89 -21.76 -18.00
C ILE A 308 4.08 -21.18 -19.41
N ARG A 309 3.17 -20.34 -19.93
CA ARG A 309 3.22 -19.93 -21.35
C ARG A 309 4.60 -19.38 -21.73
N PRO A 310 5.22 -19.88 -22.81
CA PRO A 310 6.62 -19.60 -23.11
C PRO A 310 6.82 -18.11 -23.42
N PHE A 311 7.91 -17.60 -22.86
CA PHE A 311 8.54 -16.34 -23.17
C PHE A 311 8.81 -16.23 -24.69
N GLN A 312 8.30 -15.17 -25.33
CA GLN A 312 8.89 -14.67 -26.57
C GLN A 312 9.72 -13.43 -26.23
N PRO A 313 11.05 -13.46 -26.42
CA PRO A 313 11.88 -12.30 -26.16
C PRO A 313 11.44 -11.14 -27.05
N HIS A 314 11.15 -10.00 -26.41
CA HIS A 314 10.86 -8.76 -27.10
C HIS A 314 12.14 -8.20 -27.73
N GLY A 315 12.19 -8.20 -29.07
CA GLY A 315 12.99 -7.21 -29.78
C GLY A 315 12.34 -5.83 -29.65
N PRO A 316 13.10 -4.72 -29.82
CA PRO A 316 12.57 -3.36 -29.80
C PRO A 316 11.43 -3.12 -30.80
N GLU A 317 11.26 -4.01 -31.77
CA GLU A 317 10.20 -4.00 -32.79
C GLU A 317 8.83 -4.51 -32.28
N THR A 318 8.79 -5.15 -31.10
CA THR A 318 7.55 -5.74 -30.53
C THR A 318 7.01 -4.96 -29.33
N THR A 319 7.75 -3.97 -28.84
CA THR A 319 7.35 -3.17 -27.67
C THR A 319 6.76 -1.83 -28.13
N ALA A 320 5.48 -1.61 -27.81
CA ALA A 320 4.77 -0.38 -28.16
C ALA A 320 5.51 0.88 -27.66
N LEU A 321 5.49 1.94 -28.45
CA LEU A 321 5.92 3.27 -27.99
C LEU A 321 4.89 3.83 -27.01
N CYS A 322 5.36 4.56 -25.99
CA CYS A 322 4.50 5.32 -25.09
C CYS A 322 4.71 6.84 -25.14
N ALA A 323 5.84 7.29 -25.71
CA ALA A 323 6.09 8.69 -26.01
C ALA A 323 7.09 8.83 -27.17
N VAL A 324 6.87 9.83 -28.03
CA VAL A 324 7.76 10.19 -29.14
C VAL A 324 7.78 11.71 -29.32
N ARG A 325 8.97 12.31 -29.43
CA ARG A 325 9.15 13.75 -29.56
C ARG A 325 10.33 14.09 -30.45
N ASP A 326 10.07 14.97 -31.40
CA ASP A 326 11.14 15.60 -32.20
C ASP A 326 11.84 16.69 -31.41
N GLY A 327 13.07 17.00 -31.80
CA GLY A 327 13.78 18.17 -31.32
C GLY A 327 15.24 18.14 -31.69
N ARG A 328 16.05 18.85 -30.91
CA ARG A 328 17.51 18.91 -31.09
C ARG A 328 18.23 18.41 -29.85
N TRP A 329 19.41 17.82 -30.02
CA TRP A 329 20.24 17.41 -28.89
C TRP A 329 20.81 18.64 -28.15
N SER A 330 20.29 18.90 -26.95
CA SER A 330 20.67 20.05 -26.13
C SER A 330 21.88 19.81 -25.22
N GLY A 331 22.41 18.58 -25.19
CA GLY A 331 23.57 18.26 -24.36
C GLY A 331 24.86 18.86 -24.89
N LYS A 332 25.74 19.29 -23.98
CA LYS A 332 27.03 19.93 -24.31
C LYS A 332 28.04 18.98 -24.97
N LYS A 333 27.85 17.66 -24.82
CA LYS A 333 28.74 16.62 -25.35
C LYS A 333 27.97 15.72 -26.33
N PRO A 334 28.64 15.10 -27.32
CA PRO A 334 27.98 14.13 -28.19
C PRO A 334 27.33 12.99 -27.40
N ARG A 335 26.20 12.47 -27.90
CA ARG A 335 25.47 11.34 -27.30
C ARG A 335 25.44 10.18 -28.27
N LYS A 336 25.60 8.94 -27.78
CA LYS A 336 25.46 7.74 -28.63
C LYS A 336 24.00 7.57 -29.05
N CYS A 337 23.74 7.48 -30.35
CA CYS A 337 22.42 7.19 -30.91
C CYS A 337 21.93 5.83 -30.44
N ALA A 338 20.70 5.76 -29.95
CA ALA A 338 20.09 4.53 -29.45
C ALA A 338 19.92 3.46 -30.54
N ILE A 339 19.72 3.89 -31.80
CA ILE A 339 19.48 3.00 -32.96
C ILE A 339 20.81 2.70 -33.69
N SER A 340 21.36 3.67 -34.41
CA SER A 340 22.57 3.46 -35.23
C SER A 340 23.86 3.30 -34.44
N LYS A 341 23.86 3.56 -33.12
CA LYS A 341 25.04 3.58 -32.24
C LYS A 341 26.10 4.63 -32.61
N ALA A 342 25.88 5.44 -33.66
CA ALA A 342 26.74 6.55 -34.05
C ALA A 342 26.63 7.75 -33.09
N PRO A 343 27.66 8.60 -32.96
CA PRO A 343 27.59 9.81 -32.14
C PRO A 343 26.67 10.87 -32.76
N ILE A 344 25.84 11.50 -31.92
CA ILE A 344 24.97 12.63 -32.23
C ILE A 344 25.65 13.90 -31.72
N ALA A 345 25.94 14.86 -32.60
CA ALA A 345 26.56 16.12 -32.22
C ALA A 345 25.59 17.06 -31.46
N PRO A 346 26.08 17.92 -30.55
CA PRO A 346 25.27 19.01 -29.98
C PRO A 346 24.55 19.82 -31.05
N GLY A 347 23.27 20.11 -30.84
CA GLY A 347 22.41 20.85 -31.78
C GLY A 347 21.83 20.03 -32.94
N ALA A 348 22.29 18.77 -33.14
CA ALA A 348 21.79 17.91 -34.21
C ALA A 348 20.31 17.52 -33.98
N PRO A 349 19.51 17.32 -35.05
CA PRO A 349 18.15 16.81 -34.95
C PRO A 349 18.10 15.41 -34.34
N VAL A 350 17.15 15.19 -33.45
CA VAL A 350 16.96 13.92 -32.74
C VAL A 350 15.49 13.59 -32.54
N VAL A 351 15.20 12.30 -32.46
CA VAL A 351 13.95 11.76 -31.96
C VAL A 351 14.18 11.22 -30.54
N ARG A 352 13.38 11.69 -29.59
CA ARG A 352 13.31 11.18 -28.22
C ARG A 352 12.12 10.25 -28.12
N TYR A 353 12.32 9.01 -27.72
CA TYR A 353 11.23 8.04 -27.63
C TYR A 353 11.31 7.16 -26.38
N ARG A 354 10.17 6.63 -25.94
CA ARG A 354 10.03 5.69 -24.83
C ARG A 354 9.17 4.51 -25.26
N HIS A 355 9.49 3.35 -24.71
CA HIS A 355 8.67 2.15 -24.86
C HIS A 355 7.78 1.97 -23.63
N LEU A 356 6.56 1.46 -23.85
CA LEU A 356 5.58 1.20 -22.80
C LEU A 356 6.07 0.16 -21.77
N PHE A 357 6.84 -0.83 -22.23
CA PHE A 357 7.36 -1.90 -21.37
C PHE A 357 8.88 -2.00 -21.51
N GLY A 358 9.65 -1.59 -20.50
CA GLY A 358 11.11 -1.65 -20.58
C GLY A 358 11.82 -1.55 -19.23
N ARG A 359 12.88 -2.36 -19.06
CA ARG A 359 13.75 -2.40 -17.87
C ARG A 359 14.65 -1.18 -17.66
N ALA A 360 14.41 -0.07 -18.37
CA ALA A 360 15.22 1.13 -18.19
C ALA A 360 14.82 1.78 -16.86
N LEU A 361 15.52 1.35 -15.82
CA LEU A 361 15.46 1.69 -14.41
C LEU A 361 15.38 3.18 -14.02
N ASP A 362 15.14 4.14 -14.93
CA ASP A 362 15.13 5.58 -14.63
C ASP A 362 14.31 6.47 -15.61
N GLY A 363 13.26 5.97 -16.27
CA GLY A 363 12.30 6.88 -16.94
C GLY A 363 12.87 7.79 -18.06
N ALA A 364 14.08 7.53 -18.55
CA ALA A 364 14.78 8.38 -19.49
C ALA A 364 14.38 8.05 -20.94
N PHE A 365 14.19 9.08 -21.77
CA PHE A 365 14.00 8.91 -23.21
C PHE A 365 15.22 8.23 -23.85
N HIS A 366 14.97 7.25 -24.73
CA HIS A 366 15.93 6.87 -25.75
C HIS A 366 16.11 8.06 -26.71
N ILE A 367 17.34 8.24 -27.21
CA ILE A 367 17.68 9.36 -28.10
C ILE A 367 18.29 8.77 -29.37
N ALA A 368 17.65 8.97 -30.51
CA ALA A 368 18.16 8.59 -31.81
C ALA A 368 18.37 9.83 -32.70
N ALA A 369 19.35 9.76 -33.61
CA ALA A 369 19.44 10.73 -34.71
C ALA A 369 18.19 10.59 -35.58
N GLU A 370 17.65 11.72 -36.06
CA GLU A 370 16.42 11.75 -36.85
C GLU A 370 16.48 10.80 -38.07
N GLU A 371 17.52 10.90 -38.88
CA GLU A 371 17.72 10.05 -40.06
C GLU A 371 17.80 8.56 -39.69
N ALA A 372 18.51 8.23 -38.61
CA ALA A 372 18.64 6.85 -38.14
C ALA A 372 17.31 6.29 -37.60
N PHE A 373 16.47 7.14 -37.01
CA PHE A 373 15.14 6.76 -36.55
C PHE A 373 14.21 6.50 -37.74
N ALA A 374 14.17 7.44 -38.70
CA ALA A 374 13.37 7.34 -39.91
C ALA A 374 13.71 6.10 -40.75
N ALA A 375 14.98 5.69 -40.80
CA ALA A 375 15.43 4.51 -41.54
C ALA A 375 15.20 3.18 -40.80
N SER A 376 14.60 3.18 -39.61
CA SER A 376 14.42 2.00 -38.77
C SER A 376 12.95 1.59 -38.62
N PRO A 377 12.64 0.37 -38.14
CA PRO A 377 11.29 -0.04 -37.78
C PRO A 377 10.60 0.86 -36.75
N ALA A 378 11.36 1.66 -35.99
CA ALA A 378 10.80 2.63 -35.03
C ALA A 378 9.96 3.72 -35.72
N GLN A 379 10.21 4.03 -36.99
CA GLN A 379 9.36 4.96 -37.75
C GLN A 379 7.96 4.38 -37.97
N GLN A 380 7.84 3.10 -38.34
CA GLN A 380 6.53 2.46 -38.47
C GLN A 380 5.78 2.42 -37.13
N ALA A 381 6.50 2.16 -36.03
CA ALA A 381 5.93 2.21 -34.69
C ALA A 381 5.46 3.64 -34.31
N ARG A 382 6.20 4.68 -34.71
CA ARG A 382 5.79 6.09 -34.57
C ARG A 382 4.52 6.37 -35.37
N ASP A 383 4.45 5.96 -36.62
CA ASP A 383 3.28 6.19 -37.48
C ASP A 383 2.02 5.52 -36.89
N ALA A 384 2.15 4.31 -36.35
CA ALA A 384 1.07 3.63 -35.66
C ALA A 384 0.68 4.33 -34.33
N PHE A 385 1.67 4.83 -33.59
CA PHE A 385 1.46 5.54 -32.32
C PHE A 385 0.75 6.89 -32.51
N GLU A 386 1.21 7.70 -33.46
CA GLU A 386 0.65 9.02 -33.77
C GLU A 386 -0.73 8.90 -34.42
N ALA A 387 -0.96 7.86 -35.23
CA ALA A 387 -2.26 7.59 -35.83
C ALA A 387 -3.22 6.81 -34.91
N GLU A 388 -2.84 6.52 -33.66
CA GLU A 388 -3.67 5.76 -32.70
C GLU A 388 -4.12 4.39 -33.22
N ARG A 389 -3.19 3.63 -33.80
CA ARG A 389 -3.43 2.32 -34.39
C ARG A 389 -2.48 1.26 -33.85
N ILE A 390 -2.06 1.38 -32.59
CA ILE A 390 -1.22 0.37 -31.95
C ILE A 390 -2.07 -0.88 -31.73
N PRO A 391 -1.65 -2.08 -32.19
CA PRO A 391 -2.41 -3.30 -31.99
C PRO A 391 -2.67 -3.58 -30.50
N LEU A 392 -3.88 -4.04 -30.15
CA LEU A 392 -4.24 -4.40 -28.77
C LEU A 392 -3.23 -5.39 -28.15
N ALA A 393 -2.79 -6.40 -28.90
CA ALA A 393 -1.81 -7.37 -28.42
C ALA A 393 -0.44 -6.76 -28.03
N ALA A 394 -0.09 -5.60 -28.58
CA ALA A 394 1.14 -4.87 -28.22
C ALA A 394 0.96 -3.97 -26.99
N LEU A 395 -0.27 -3.58 -26.67
CA LEU A 395 -0.63 -2.76 -25.49
C LEU A 395 -1.09 -3.61 -24.29
N PHE A 396 -1.54 -4.83 -24.58
CA PHE A 396 -2.06 -5.82 -23.64
C PHE A 396 -1.34 -7.17 -23.85
N PRO A 397 -0.01 -7.21 -23.71
CA PRO A 397 0.75 -8.44 -23.91
C PRO A 397 0.54 -9.40 -22.72
N PHE A 398 0.86 -10.68 -22.89
CA PHE A 398 0.72 -11.65 -21.80
C PHE A 398 1.46 -11.21 -20.53
N ALA A 399 0.82 -11.32 -19.36
CA ALA A 399 1.36 -10.83 -18.08
C ALA A 399 2.73 -11.39 -17.67
N HIS A 400 3.20 -12.50 -18.28
CA HIS A 400 4.53 -13.07 -18.07
C HIS A 400 5.60 -12.57 -19.06
N THR A 401 5.25 -11.67 -19.99
CA THR A 401 6.17 -11.17 -21.02
C THR A 401 6.79 -9.82 -20.64
N VAL A 402 6.17 -9.05 -19.74
CA VAL A 402 6.59 -7.71 -19.33
C VAL A 402 6.26 -7.45 -17.86
N ASP A 403 7.10 -6.68 -17.17
CA ASP A 403 6.85 -6.17 -15.80
C ASP A 403 5.76 -5.05 -15.84
N GLY A 404 4.57 -5.39 -16.34
CA GLY A 404 3.44 -4.47 -16.49
C GLY A 404 2.25 -4.94 -15.66
N HIS A 405 2.33 -4.73 -14.34
CA HIS A 405 1.26 -5.09 -13.42
C HIS A 405 0.17 -4.02 -13.37
N TRP A 406 -1.07 -4.46 -13.28
CA TRP A 406 -2.22 -3.63 -12.92
C TRP A 406 -2.52 -3.96 -11.46
N ASP A 407 -2.66 -2.94 -10.63
CA ASP A 407 -3.05 -3.10 -9.23
C ASP A 407 -4.57 -3.40 -9.12
N SER A 408 -5.36 -3.01 -10.12
CA SER A 408 -6.77 -3.36 -10.27
C SER A 408 -6.93 -4.79 -10.80
N PRO A 409 -7.48 -5.74 -10.00
CA PRO A 409 -7.69 -7.12 -10.44
C PRO A 409 -8.67 -7.23 -11.62
N LEU A 410 -9.62 -6.29 -11.72
CA LEU A 410 -10.63 -6.29 -12.78
C LEU A 410 -10.06 -5.84 -14.12
N ILE A 411 -9.18 -4.82 -14.10
CA ILE A 411 -8.43 -4.40 -15.29
C ILE A 411 -7.40 -5.47 -15.65
N ALA A 412 -6.74 -6.09 -14.66
CA ALA A 412 -5.85 -7.23 -14.88
C ALA A 412 -6.58 -8.41 -15.55
N ALA A 413 -7.80 -8.73 -15.11
CA ALA A 413 -8.63 -9.76 -15.73
C ALA A 413 -9.04 -9.41 -17.16
N PHE A 414 -9.39 -8.16 -17.42
CA PHE A 414 -9.63 -7.70 -18.79
C PHE A 414 -8.38 -7.85 -19.65
N HIS A 415 -7.23 -7.37 -19.16
CA HIS A 415 -5.94 -7.52 -19.82
C HIS A 415 -5.64 -9.00 -20.13
N PHE A 416 -5.80 -9.89 -19.17
CA PHE A 416 -5.60 -11.32 -19.35
C PHE A 416 -6.48 -11.91 -20.46
N ASP A 417 -7.75 -11.54 -20.50
CA ASP A 417 -8.68 -12.01 -21.53
C ASP A 417 -8.28 -11.52 -22.93
N ILE A 418 -7.94 -10.23 -23.08
CA ILE A 418 -7.52 -9.64 -24.36
C ILE A 418 -6.19 -10.21 -24.84
N ALA A 419 -5.23 -10.42 -23.94
CA ALA A 419 -3.94 -11.02 -24.28
C ALA A 419 -4.14 -12.42 -24.90
N ARG A 420 -5.16 -13.16 -24.44
CA ARG A 420 -5.49 -14.51 -24.94
C ARG A 420 -6.30 -14.51 -26.22
N ASP A 421 -7.30 -13.65 -26.28
CA ASP A 421 -8.21 -13.53 -27.39
C ASP A 421 -8.50 -12.06 -27.67
N PRO A 422 -7.68 -11.40 -28.51
CA PRO A 422 -7.93 -10.01 -28.88
C PRO A 422 -9.29 -9.79 -29.55
N ALA A 423 -9.90 -10.83 -30.14
CA ALA A 423 -11.21 -10.74 -30.75
C ALA A 423 -12.35 -10.68 -29.71
N ALA A 424 -12.08 -11.07 -28.46
CA ALA A 424 -13.02 -10.93 -27.34
C ALA A 424 -13.06 -9.50 -26.76
N PHE A 425 -12.45 -8.52 -27.45
CA PHE A 425 -12.49 -7.12 -27.04
C PHE A 425 -13.92 -6.57 -26.99
N ASP A 426 -14.27 -6.00 -25.83
CA ASP A 426 -15.57 -5.42 -25.54
C ASP A 426 -15.38 -4.00 -24.98
N ILE A 427 -15.78 -2.99 -25.78
CA ILE A 427 -15.67 -1.58 -25.40
C ILE A 427 -16.60 -1.20 -24.25
N ASP A 428 -17.77 -1.82 -24.15
CA ASP A 428 -18.73 -1.56 -23.07
C ASP A 428 -18.19 -2.09 -21.73
N ARG A 429 -17.56 -3.27 -21.76
CA ARG A 429 -16.85 -3.78 -20.59
C ARG A 429 -15.68 -2.86 -20.20
N ALA A 430 -14.90 -2.38 -21.17
CA ALA A 430 -13.78 -1.48 -20.90
C ALA A 430 -14.23 -0.13 -20.32
N ALA A 431 -15.26 0.49 -20.92
CA ALA A 431 -15.85 1.74 -20.44
C ALA A 431 -16.40 1.59 -19.01
N ARG A 432 -17.08 0.48 -18.71
CA ARG A 432 -17.54 0.16 -17.36
C ARG A 432 -16.40 0.06 -16.36
N LEU A 433 -15.30 -0.62 -16.69
CA LEU A 433 -14.14 -0.73 -15.80
C LEU A 433 -13.55 0.64 -15.45
N ILE A 434 -13.47 1.55 -16.42
CA ILE A 434 -12.99 2.93 -16.18
C ILE A 434 -14.00 3.72 -15.33
N ALA A 435 -15.28 3.62 -15.65
CA ALA A 435 -16.37 4.33 -15.01
C ALA A 435 -16.58 3.90 -13.55
N GLU A 436 -16.53 2.61 -13.26
CA GLU A 436 -16.76 2.04 -11.92
C GLU A 436 -15.49 2.01 -11.06
N HIS A 437 -14.30 2.26 -11.63
CA HIS A 437 -13.04 2.31 -10.87
C HIS A 437 -13.13 3.33 -9.73
N ALA A 438 -12.90 2.85 -8.51
CA ALA A 438 -12.95 3.62 -7.28
C ALA A 438 -12.19 2.85 -6.17
N PRO A 439 -10.85 2.85 -6.18
CA PRO A 439 -10.07 2.27 -5.09
C PRO A 439 -10.39 2.96 -3.76
N PRO A 440 -10.18 2.27 -2.62
CA PRO A 440 -10.26 2.88 -1.29
C PRO A 440 -9.33 4.10 -1.14
N PRO A 441 -9.61 5.00 -0.19
CA PRO A 441 -8.77 6.17 0.02
C PRO A 441 -7.32 5.80 0.35
N ILE A 442 -6.35 6.39 -0.36
CA ILE A 442 -4.91 6.24 -0.08
C ILE A 442 -4.61 6.57 1.39
N ARG A 443 -3.94 5.64 2.09
CA ARG A 443 -3.45 5.84 3.46
C ARG A 443 -2.63 7.11 3.61
N ARG A 444 -2.80 7.78 4.75
CA ARG A 444 -2.08 9.02 5.07
C ARG A 444 -1.97 9.24 6.58
N TYR A 445 -1.03 10.11 6.94
CA TYR A 445 -0.93 10.69 8.27
C TYR A 445 -1.41 12.13 8.28
N TRP A 446 -1.87 12.58 9.44
CA TRP A 446 -2.02 13.99 9.77
C TRP A 446 -0.86 14.46 10.61
N ILE A 447 -0.25 15.58 10.21
CA ILE A 447 0.67 16.34 11.07
C ILE A 447 -0.18 17.37 11.82
N LYS A 448 -0.36 17.16 13.13
CA LYS A 448 -1.23 17.98 13.99
C LYS A 448 -0.50 19.16 14.66
N GLY A 449 0.80 19.00 14.93
CA GLY A 449 1.62 19.96 15.65
C GLY A 449 2.77 20.57 14.85
N PRO A 450 3.74 21.24 15.51
CA PRO A 450 4.85 21.93 14.87
C PRO A 450 5.90 20.99 14.26
N SER A 451 5.85 19.70 14.57
CA SER A 451 6.85 18.73 14.16
C SER A 451 6.23 17.50 13.50
N ARG A 452 7.01 16.83 12.65
CA ARG A 452 6.66 15.53 12.07
C ARG A 452 6.57 14.41 13.12
N ALA A 453 6.99 14.64 14.36
CA ALA A 453 6.89 13.66 15.44
C ALA A 453 5.45 13.46 15.94
N GLU A 454 4.54 14.42 15.65
CA GLU A 454 3.12 14.33 15.99
C GLU A 454 2.27 13.87 14.78
N GLN A 455 2.72 12.79 14.13
CA GLN A 455 1.96 12.16 13.06
C GLN A 455 0.95 11.17 13.64
N VAL A 456 -0.30 11.29 13.20
CA VAL A 456 -1.34 10.29 13.54
C VAL A 456 -1.99 9.73 12.27
N PRO A 457 -2.23 8.41 12.20
CA PRO A 457 -3.00 7.82 11.10
C PRO A 457 -4.33 8.54 10.90
N ALA A 458 -4.72 8.79 9.65
CA ALA A 458 -6.03 9.35 9.36
C ALA A 458 -7.17 8.33 9.56
N PHE A 459 -6.87 7.05 9.30
CA PHE A 459 -7.76 5.90 9.44
C PHE A 459 -6.93 4.61 9.40
N ALA A 460 -7.54 3.47 9.74
CA ALA A 460 -6.94 2.15 9.56
C ALA A 460 -6.78 1.84 8.06
N PRO A 461 -5.58 1.46 7.57
CA PRO A 461 -5.34 1.25 6.15
C PRO A 461 -6.31 0.24 5.51
N PHE A 462 -6.82 0.61 4.33
CA PHE A 462 -7.59 -0.30 3.48
C PHE A 462 -6.65 -1.15 2.64
N ALA A 463 -7.05 -2.38 2.35
CA ALA A 463 -6.39 -3.19 1.33
C ALA A 463 -6.71 -2.62 -0.07
N GLY A 464 -5.73 -2.64 -0.96
CA GLY A 464 -5.89 -2.14 -2.33
C GLY A 464 -6.06 -0.62 -2.43
N ASP A 465 -5.49 0.15 -1.48
CA ASP A 465 -5.44 1.62 -1.53
C ASP A 465 -4.36 2.16 -2.50
N ASP A 466 -3.95 1.32 -3.44
CA ASP A 466 -3.10 1.54 -4.62
C ASP A 466 -3.96 1.52 -5.91
N GLY A 467 -3.33 1.49 -7.10
CA GLY A 467 -4.06 1.32 -8.36
C GLY A 467 -4.98 2.44 -8.82
N HIS A 468 -4.98 3.61 -8.16
CA HIS A 468 -5.73 4.80 -8.60
C HIS A 468 -5.45 5.16 -10.07
N GLY A 469 -4.20 4.97 -10.50
CA GLY A 469 -3.74 5.24 -11.85
C GLY A 469 -4.28 4.34 -12.96
N ASP A 470 -4.73 3.14 -12.60
CA ASP A 470 -4.95 2.08 -13.58
C ASP A 470 -6.00 2.44 -14.62
N ALA A 471 -7.10 3.07 -14.21
CA ALA A 471 -8.14 3.47 -15.15
C ALA A 471 -7.67 4.56 -16.13
N VAL A 472 -6.78 5.46 -15.71
CA VAL A 472 -6.19 6.51 -16.56
C VAL A 472 -5.27 5.87 -17.61
N ASN A 473 -4.38 5.00 -17.15
CA ASN A 473 -3.42 4.28 -18.00
C ASN A 473 -4.15 3.33 -18.95
N PHE A 474 -5.23 2.70 -18.50
CA PHE A 474 -6.09 1.84 -19.30
C PHE A 474 -6.82 2.64 -20.38
N ALA A 475 -7.43 3.78 -20.04
CA ALA A 475 -8.04 4.68 -21.02
C ALA A 475 -7.03 5.14 -22.08
N TRP A 476 -5.81 5.52 -21.67
CA TRP A 476 -4.74 5.89 -22.58
C TRP A 476 -4.40 4.77 -23.57
N ARG A 477 -4.27 3.51 -23.10
CA ARG A 477 -3.99 2.36 -23.98
C ARG A 477 -5.13 2.14 -24.99
N LEU A 478 -6.39 2.22 -24.56
CA LEU A 478 -7.53 2.07 -25.47
C LEU A 478 -7.57 3.16 -26.54
N ILE A 479 -7.24 4.39 -26.17
CA ILE A 479 -7.13 5.51 -27.11
C ILE A 479 -6.01 5.24 -28.12
N LYS A 480 -4.82 4.84 -27.68
CA LYS A 480 -3.70 4.50 -28.59
C LYS A 480 -3.95 3.27 -29.45
N ALA A 481 -4.92 2.43 -29.10
CA ALA A 481 -5.41 1.34 -29.92
C ALA A 481 -6.49 1.76 -30.95
N GLY A 482 -6.92 3.03 -30.96
CA GLY A 482 -7.89 3.56 -31.91
C GLY A 482 -9.34 3.48 -31.43
N HIS A 483 -9.56 3.16 -30.16
CA HIS A 483 -10.91 3.04 -29.60
C HIS A 483 -11.45 4.34 -29.00
N ARG A 484 -10.80 5.49 -29.25
CA ARG A 484 -11.20 6.80 -28.72
C ARG A 484 -12.70 7.10 -28.89
N ALA A 485 -13.21 7.10 -30.12
CA ALA A 485 -14.60 7.45 -30.39
C ALA A 485 -15.60 6.46 -29.75
N ALA A 486 -15.28 5.16 -29.81
CA ALA A 486 -16.10 4.12 -29.22
C ALA A 486 -16.11 4.21 -27.68
N LEU A 487 -14.97 4.50 -27.05
CA LEU A 487 -14.85 4.71 -25.62
C LEU A 487 -15.69 5.92 -25.18
N LEU A 488 -15.57 7.05 -25.85
CA LEU A 488 -16.35 8.26 -25.54
C LEU A 488 -17.86 8.00 -25.63
N ALA A 489 -18.31 7.30 -26.68
CA ALA A 489 -19.71 6.95 -26.85
C ALA A 489 -20.22 5.99 -25.76
N ALA A 490 -19.44 4.95 -25.44
CA ALA A 490 -19.79 3.96 -24.41
C ALA A 490 -19.76 4.55 -23.00
N VAL A 491 -18.91 5.54 -22.72
CA VAL A 491 -18.85 6.26 -21.45
C VAL A 491 -20.04 7.22 -21.31
N ALA A 492 -20.44 7.92 -22.39
CA ALA A 492 -21.51 8.90 -22.35
C ALA A 492 -22.88 8.34 -21.93
N THR A 493 -23.08 7.02 -22.05
CA THR A 493 -24.31 6.33 -21.64
C THR A 493 -24.28 5.83 -20.19
N ARG A 494 -23.17 6.04 -19.46
CA ARG A 494 -22.98 5.56 -18.09
C ARG A 494 -23.41 6.58 -17.04
N PRO A 495 -23.89 6.15 -15.86
CA PRO A 495 -24.21 7.07 -14.77
C PRO A 495 -22.99 7.83 -14.25
N GLU A 496 -21.78 7.26 -14.34
CA GLU A 496 -20.53 7.88 -13.92
C GLU A 496 -19.84 8.70 -15.04
N ALA A 497 -20.53 8.99 -16.14
CA ALA A 497 -19.95 9.69 -17.30
C ALA A 497 -19.23 10.99 -16.89
N ASP A 498 -19.84 11.81 -16.02
CA ASP A 498 -19.26 13.05 -15.51
C ASP A 498 -17.85 12.81 -14.94
N LYS A 499 -17.68 11.81 -14.07
CA LYS A 499 -16.38 11.45 -13.47
C LYS A 499 -15.33 11.13 -14.55
N VAL A 500 -15.72 10.34 -15.56
CA VAL A 500 -14.80 9.92 -16.63
C VAL A 500 -14.45 11.09 -17.55
N PHE A 501 -15.43 11.92 -17.96
CA PHE A 501 -15.16 13.09 -18.80
C PHE A 501 -14.33 14.14 -18.09
N ALA A 502 -14.48 14.31 -16.77
CA ALA A 502 -13.59 15.18 -15.99
C ALA A 502 -12.15 14.65 -15.97
N MET A 503 -11.95 13.32 -15.87
CA MET A 503 -10.63 12.70 -16.01
C MET A 503 -10.05 12.91 -17.42
N LEU A 504 -10.85 12.70 -18.47
CA LEU A 504 -10.41 12.88 -19.87
C LEU A 504 -10.08 14.35 -20.19
N ALA A 505 -10.75 15.32 -19.56
CA ALA A 505 -10.41 16.74 -19.68
C ALA A 505 -8.98 17.06 -19.22
N THR A 506 -8.39 16.21 -18.36
CA THR A 506 -7.02 16.43 -17.88
C THR A 506 -5.95 16.04 -18.88
N PHE A 507 -6.24 15.17 -19.85
CA PHE A 507 -5.27 14.74 -20.85
C PHE A 507 -4.81 15.96 -21.66
N ASP A 508 -3.51 16.01 -21.99
CA ASP A 508 -2.97 16.99 -22.93
C ASP A 508 -3.25 16.58 -24.37
N ASP A 509 -4.54 16.56 -24.67
CA ASP A 509 -5.12 16.10 -25.92
C ASP A 509 -6.34 16.98 -26.25
N ALA A 510 -6.26 17.70 -27.36
CA ALA A 510 -7.27 18.67 -27.74
C ALA A 510 -8.64 18.03 -27.99
N ASP A 511 -8.68 16.82 -28.56
CA ASP A 511 -9.92 16.12 -28.88
C ASP A 511 -10.62 15.60 -27.62
N LEU A 512 -9.86 15.09 -26.64
CA LEU A 512 -10.42 14.67 -25.34
C LEU A 512 -10.94 15.87 -24.54
N ARG A 513 -10.17 16.97 -24.50
CA ARG A 513 -10.61 18.22 -23.86
C ARG A 513 -11.88 18.75 -24.52
N GLN A 514 -11.96 18.71 -25.85
CA GLN A 514 -13.13 19.14 -26.58
C GLN A 514 -14.34 18.21 -26.38
N ALA A 515 -14.13 16.91 -26.26
CA ALA A 515 -15.19 15.96 -25.93
C ALA A 515 -15.76 16.22 -24.52
N ALA A 516 -14.88 16.43 -23.54
CA ALA A 516 -15.31 16.83 -22.18
C ALA A 516 -16.04 18.18 -22.18
N ALA A 517 -15.54 19.16 -22.93
CA ALA A 517 -16.20 20.46 -23.11
C ALA A 517 -17.64 20.31 -23.63
N ARG A 518 -17.86 19.44 -24.62
CA ARG A 518 -19.22 19.16 -25.13
C ARG A 518 -20.09 18.44 -24.10
N HIS A 519 -19.52 17.50 -23.34
CA HIS A 519 -20.25 16.74 -22.31
C HIS A 519 -20.78 17.64 -21.18
N PHE A 520 -19.98 18.63 -20.77
CA PHE A 520 -20.34 19.56 -19.70
C PHE A 520 -21.03 20.84 -20.18
N ASP A 521 -21.11 21.07 -21.50
CA ASP A 521 -21.53 22.35 -22.11
C ASP A 521 -20.64 23.53 -21.68
N LEU A 522 -19.31 23.30 -21.70
CA LEU A 522 -18.28 24.24 -21.25
C LEU A 522 -17.24 24.48 -22.35
N PRO A 523 -17.51 25.39 -23.32
CA PRO A 523 -16.66 25.58 -24.49
C PRO A 523 -15.24 26.08 -24.16
N ASP A 524 -15.05 26.73 -23.01
CA ASP A 524 -13.78 27.26 -22.50
C ASP A 524 -13.00 26.26 -21.62
N LEU A 525 -13.54 25.06 -21.38
CA LEU A 525 -12.87 24.02 -20.60
C LEU A 525 -11.48 23.66 -21.14
N PRO A 526 -11.23 23.54 -22.46
CA PRO A 526 -9.90 23.21 -22.96
C PRO A 526 -8.83 24.25 -22.60
N GLU A 527 -9.15 25.54 -22.71
CA GLU A 527 -8.25 26.63 -22.33
C GLU A 527 -8.02 26.64 -20.81
N THR A 528 -9.09 26.44 -20.05
CA THR A 528 -9.04 26.39 -18.59
C THR A 528 -8.16 25.24 -18.09
N MET A 529 -8.24 24.06 -18.70
CA MET A 529 -7.39 22.93 -18.37
C MET A 529 -5.92 23.16 -18.77
N ALA A 530 -5.67 23.78 -19.93
CA ALA A 530 -4.31 24.18 -20.31
C ALA A 530 -3.71 25.17 -19.29
N ARG A 531 -4.52 26.09 -18.77
CA ARG A 531 -4.13 27.02 -17.70
C ARG A 531 -3.85 26.30 -16.38
N ALA A 532 -4.66 25.30 -16.01
CA ALA A 532 -4.48 24.51 -14.79
C ALA A 532 -3.14 23.76 -14.75
N PHE A 533 -2.61 23.36 -15.92
CA PHE A 533 -1.34 22.64 -16.03
C PHE A 533 -0.16 23.50 -16.48
N ALA A 534 -0.27 24.83 -16.41
CA ALA A 534 0.85 25.73 -16.63
C ALA A 534 2.01 25.41 -15.65
N GLU A 535 3.25 25.52 -16.10
CA GLU A 535 4.43 25.21 -15.26
C GLU A 535 4.54 26.16 -14.04
N ARG A 536 4.09 27.41 -14.22
CA ARG A 536 4.17 28.50 -13.24
C ARG A 536 2.90 29.35 -13.27
N PRO A 537 1.79 28.86 -12.69
CA PRO A 537 0.54 29.62 -12.64
C PRO A 537 0.76 30.94 -11.87
N THR A 538 0.29 32.03 -12.46
CA THR A 538 0.24 33.36 -11.84
C THR A 538 -0.87 33.43 -10.81
N LEU A 539 -0.89 34.46 -9.96
CA LEU A 539 -2.00 34.64 -9.02
C LEU A 539 -3.36 34.79 -9.75
N ASP A 540 -3.37 35.46 -10.91
CA ASP A 540 -4.58 35.62 -11.72
C ASP A 540 -5.06 34.28 -12.29
N ASP A 541 -4.15 33.36 -12.63
CA ASP A 541 -4.52 32.00 -13.03
C ASP A 541 -5.21 31.26 -11.88
N HIS A 542 -4.69 31.34 -10.66
CA HIS A 542 -5.33 30.69 -9.50
C HIS A 542 -6.75 31.26 -9.25
N TRP A 543 -6.93 32.58 -9.40
CA TRP A 543 -8.25 33.19 -9.25
C TRP A 543 -9.21 32.84 -10.37
N ALA A 544 -8.72 32.71 -11.60
CA ALA A 544 -9.53 32.26 -12.72
C ALA A 544 -9.99 30.81 -12.53
N LEU A 545 -9.09 29.91 -12.10
CA LEU A 545 -9.45 28.51 -11.80
C LEU A 545 -10.46 28.42 -10.66
N ALA A 546 -10.28 29.21 -9.59
CA ALA A 546 -11.22 29.27 -8.48
C ALA A 546 -12.62 29.75 -8.94
N ALA A 547 -12.67 30.84 -9.71
CA ALA A 547 -13.92 31.38 -10.26
C ALA A 547 -14.59 30.39 -11.22
N TYR A 548 -13.81 29.65 -12.01
CA TYR A 548 -14.34 28.61 -12.89
C TYR A 548 -14.99 27.47 -12.11
N GLY A 549 -14.32 26.97 -11.07
CA GLY A 549 -14.87 25.95 -10.19
C GLY A 549 -16.13 26.42 -9.46
N ASP A 550 -16.20 27.69 -9.07
CA ASP A 550 -17.38 28.31 -8.47
C ASP A 550 -18.57 28.37 -9.45
N ALA A 551 -18.33 28.84 -10.68
CA ALA A 551 -19.35 28.99 -11.70
C ALA A 551 -19.91 27.66 -12.24
N HIS A 552 -19.15 26.57 -12.15
CA HIS A 552 -19.47 25.28 -12.78
C HIS A 552 -19.52 24.11 -11.78
N PRO A 553 -20.52 24.06 -10.88
CA PRO A 553 -20.58 23.07 -9.80
C PRO A 553 -20.69 21.62 -10.29
N ARG A 554 -21.35 21.36 -11.44
CA ARG A 554 -21.41 20.01 -12.04
C ARG A 554 -20.01 19.51 -12.43
N PHE A 555 -19.25 20.33 -13.16
CA PHE A 555 -17.87 19.99 -13.54
C PHE A 555 -16.97 19.88 -12.30
N ARG A 556 -17.10 20.79 -11.33
CA ARG A 556 -16.33 20.73 -10.09
C ARG A 556 -16.56 19.43 -9.32
N ALA A 557 -17.83 19.03 -9.12
CA ALA A 557 -18.17 17.77 -8.47
C ALA A 557 -17.63 16.56 -9.23
N ALA A 558 -17.72 16.59 -10.57
CA ALA A 558 -17.15 15.57 -11.44
C ALA A 558 -15.62 15.48 -11.32
N LEU A 559 -14.93 16.62 -11.28
CA LEU A 559 -13.49 16.71 -11.11
C LEU A 559 -13.06 16.19 -9.73
N VAL A 560 -13.80 16.50 -8.67
CA VAL A 560 -13.56 15.92 -7.33
C VAL A 560 -13.72 14.40 -7.35
N ALA A 561 -14.80 13.89 -7.93
CA ALA A 561 -15.00 12.45 -8.07
C ALA A 561 -13.86 11.78 -8.85
N ALA A 562 -13.38 12.42 -9.93
CA ALA A 562 -12.25 11.94 -10.72
C ALA A 562 -10.94 12.00 -9.93
N MET A 563 -10.70 13.07 -9.19
CA MET A 563 -9.54 13.24 -8.31
C MET A 563 -9.49 12.16 -7.22
N SER A 564 -10.62 11.81 -6.62
CA SER A 564 -10.71 10.77 -5.59
C SER A 564 -10.56 9.36 -6.19
N ALA A 565 -11.22 9.06 -7.31
CA ALA A 565 -11.16 7.74 -7.93
C ALA A 565 -9.81 7.45 -8.59
N TYR A 566 -9.27 8.43 -9.32
CA TYR A 566 -8.09 8.23 -10.16
C TYR A 566 -6.80 8.82 -9.60
N GLY A 567 -6.87 9.48 -8.43
CA GLY A 567 -5.69 10.07 -7.79
C GLY A 567 -5.04 11.19 -8.61
N LEU A 568 -5.79 11.88 -9.47
CA LEU A 568 -5.25 12.87 -10.42
C LEU A 568 -4.48 14.02 -9.73
N HIS A 569 -4.88 14.37 -8.52
CA HIS A 569 -4.25 15.44 -7.76
C HIS A 569 -3.07 14.96 -6.90
N LEU A 570 -2.78 13.65 -6.87
CA LEU A 570 -1.76 13.04 -6.05
C LEU A 570 -0.53 12.65 -6.88
N TYR A 571 0.64 12.67 -6.25
CA TYR A 571 1.90 12.30 -6.90
C TYR A 571 2.75 11.39 -6.01
N SER A 572 3.09 10.22 -6.54
CA SER A 572 3.86 9.19 -5.84
C SER A 572 4.99 8.73 -6.74
N ASN A 573 6.23 8.68 -6.22
CA ASN A 573 7.37 8.22 -7.01
C ASN A 573 7.38 6.69 -7.17
N ASN A 574 6.73 5.99 -6.25
CA ASN A 574 6.73 4.52 -6.21
C ASN A 574 5.49 3.91 -6.87
N HIS A 575 4.37 4.64 -6.84
CA HIS A 575 3.06 4.21 -7.33
C HIS A 575 2.40 5.38 -8.09
N PRO A 576 2.88 5.71 -9.30
CA PRO A 576 2.31 6.80 -10.07
C PRO A 576 0.81 6.58 -10.24
N THR A 577 0.01 7.62 -10.01
CA THR A 577 -1.42 7.59 -10.31
C THR A 577 -1.57 7.71 -11.84
N ALA A 578 -1.69 8.92 -12.39
CA ALA A 578 -1.50 9.09 -13.82
C ALA A 578 -0.03 8.84 -14.19
N ASP A 579 0.24 7.86 -15.06
CA ASP A 579 1.60 7.55 -15.49
C ASP A 579 2.14 8.68 -16.41
N TRP A 580 2.94 9.57 -15.81
CA TRP A 580 3.54 10.71 -16.50
C TRP A 580 4.64 10.32 -17.51
N PHE A 581 4.97 9.03 -17.66
CA PHE A 581 5.80 8.56 -18.76
C PHE A 581 5.02 8.45 -20.08
N LEU A 582 3.69 8.36 -20.02
CA LEU A 582 2.79 8.28 -21.16
C LEU A 582 2.58 9.66 -21.80
N GLN A 583 2.65 9.72 -23.13
CA GLN A 583 2.44 10.97 -23.86
C GLN A 583 0.99 11.47 -23.74
N GLY A 584 0.82 12.74 -23.42
CA GLY A 584 -0.45 13.37 -23.06
C GLY A 584 -0.67 13.46 -21.55
N LEU A 585 0.15 12.80 -20.71
CA LEU A 585 0.03 12.79 -19.25
C LEU A 585 1.28 13.35 -18.56
N GLU A 586 2.27 13.86 -19.30
CA GLU A 586 3.56 14.25 -18.72
C GLU A 586 3.47 15.44 -17.77
N HIS A 587 2.40 16.23 -17.84
CA HIS A 587 2.13 17.33 -16.92
C HIS A 587 1.84 16.85 -15.48
N TYR A 588 1.58 15.56 -15.27
CA TYR A 588 1.47 14.98 -13.92
C TYR A 588 2.81 14.82 -13.21
N ALA A 589 3.93 14.86 -13.94
CA ALA A 589 5.26 14.78 -13.35
C ALA A 589 5.50 15.88 -12.30
N TYR A 590 6.29 15.56 -11.27
CA TYR A 590 6.64 16.48 -10.19
C TYR A 590 5.43 17.15 -9.53
N ALA A 591 4.35 16.36 -9.33
CA ALA A 591 3.12 16.78 -8.70
C ALA A 591 2.33 17.87 -9.45
N GLY A 592 2.49 18.00 -10.77
CA GLY A 592 1.73 18.96 -11.57
C GLY A 592 0.21 18.71 -11.57
N GLY A 593 -0.22 17.46 -11.36
CA GLY A 593 -1.63 17.08 -11.12
C GLY A 593 -2.29 17.82 -9.95
N SER A 594 -1.52 18.15 -8.93
CA SER A 594 -2.02 18.80 -7.70
C SER A 594 -2.60 20.20 -7.94
N GLN A 595 -2.33 20.81 -9.10
CA GLN A 595 -2.90 22.10 -9.49
C GLN A 595 -4.42 22.05 -9.70
N LEU A 596 -4.99 20.85 -9.90
CA LEU A 596 -6.44 20.65 -9.96
C LEU A 596 -7.15 21.07 -8.66
N LEU A 597 -6.44 21.09 -7.52
CA LEU A 597 -6.98 21.58 -6.25
C LEU A 597 -7.37 23.08 -6.33
N PHE A 598 -6.83 23.85 -7.28
CA PHE A 598 -7.12 25.28 -7.38
C PHE A 598 -8.54 25.60 -7.86
N PHE A 599 -9.23 24.66 -8.50
CA PHE A 599 -10.67 24.75 -8.76
C PHE A 599 -11.51 24.74 -7.46
N LEU A 600 -10.93 24.32 -6.33
CA LEU A 600 -11.61 24.16 -5.05
C LEU A 600 -11.27 25.27 -4.04
N ILE A 601 -10.55 26.32 -4.45
CA ILE A 601 -10.19 27.42 -3.53
C ILE A 601 -11.45 28.03 -2.89
N ASP A 602 -12.52 28.20 -3.65
CA ASP A 602 -13.78 28.76 -3.14
C ASP A 602 -14.69 27.69 -2.51
N HIS A 603 -14.39 26.39 -2.72
CA HIS A 603 -15.19 25.24 -2.28
C HIS A 603 -14.34 24.13 -1.62
N PRO A 604 -13.56 24.43 -0.56
CA PRO A 604 -12.63 23.45 0.02
C PRO A 604 -13.34 22.26 0.67
N ARG A 605 -14.64 22.37 0.96
CA ARG A 605 -15.44 21.30 1.59
C ARG A 605 -15.75 20.15 0.64
N ASP A 606 -15.62 20.36 -0.66
CA ASP A 606 -15.97 19.35 -1.67
C ASP A 606 -14.93 18.22 -1.70
N GLU A 607 -13.67 18.47 -1.30
CA GLU A 607 -12.64 17.45 -1.16
C GLU A 607 -12.29 17.22 0.32
N PRO A 608 -12.45 16.00 0.88
CA PRO A 608 -12.35 15.75 2.32
C PRO A 608 -11.00 16.10 2.97
N VAL A 609 -9.88 15.94 2.25
CA VAL A 609 -8.54 16.25 2.79
C VAL A 609 -8.34 17.75 2.89
N LEU A 610 -8.72 18.51 1.86
CA LEU A 610 -8.67 19.97 1.81
C LEU A 610 -9.64 20.58 2.83
N ALA A 611 -10.81 19.98 3.01
CA ALA A 611 -11.78 20.38 4.03
C ALA A 611 -11.15 20.30 5.43
N GLU A 612 -10.44 19.20 5.72
CA GLU A 612 -9.76 19.00 7.00
C GLU A 612 -8.58 19.96 7.19
N VAL A 613 -7.79 20.18 6.13
CA VAL A 613 -6.71 21.18 6.12
C VAL A 613 -7.29 22.56 6.47
N VAL A 614 -8.38 22.99 5.83
CA VAL A 614 -8.99 24.30 6.08
C VAL A 614 -9.66 24.39 7.47
N ARG A 615 -10.21 23.28 7.97
CA ARG A 615 -10.93 23.23 9.26
C ARG A 615 -9.98 23.19 10.46
N GLU A 616 -9.08 22.21 10.48
CA GLU A 616 -8.23 21.86 11.63
C GLU A 616 -6.80 22.40 11.52
N MET A 617 -6.42 22.87 10.34
CA MET A 617 -5.06 23.28 10.03
C MET A 617 -4.03 22.16 10.14
N TRP A 618 -4.46 20.93 9.85
CA TRP A 618 -3.61 19.74 9.78
C TRP A 618 -3.06 19.55 8.37
N ILE A 619 -1.86 18.99 8.27
CA ILE A 619 -1.20 18.78 6.97
C ILE A 619 -1.22 17.29 6.65
N PRO A 620 -1.65 16.90 5.44
CA PRO A 620 -1.55 15.50 5.02
C PRO A 620 -0.09 15.15 4.73
N SER A 621 0.32 13.95 5.13
CA SER A 621 1.65 13.39 4.87
C SER A 621 1.55 11.94 4.40
N GLY A 622 2.54 11.50 3.63
CA GLY A 622 2.65 10.12 3.14
C GLY A 622 3.00 9.12 4.23
N TRP A 623 2.77 7.84 3.95
CA TRP A 623 3.01 6.70 4.85
C TRP A 623 4.13 5.80 4.29
N SER A 624 5.36 5.93 4.81
CA SER A 624 6.50 5.10 4.37
C SER A 624 6.68 5.13 2.83
N ALA A 625 6.64 3.98 2.16
CA ALA A 625 6.71 3.85 0.69
C ALA A 625 5.53 4.51 -0.06
N HIS A 626 4.41 4.80 0.60
CA HIS A 626 3.27 5.53 0.03
C HIS A 626 3.49 7.04 0.18
N ASP A 627 4.27 7.63 -0.73
CA ASP A 627 4.71 9.02 -0.67
C ASP A 627 3.72 10.01 -1.34
N ALA A 628 2.56 9.53 -1.82
CA ALA A 628 1.52 10.31 -2.51
C ALA A 628 1.20 11.65 -1.84
N TYR A 629 0.74 11.62 -0.59
CA TYR A 629 0.46 12.83 0.18
C TYR A 629 1.72 13.55 0.67
N GLY A 630 2.84 12.83 0.81
CA GLY A 630 4.12 13.44 1.18
C GLY A 630 4.63 14.42 0.12
N ASN A 631 4.47 14.07 -1.16
CA ASN A 631 4.84 14.93 -2.27
C ASN A 631 3.77 15.99 -2.61
N THR A 632 2.50 15.70 -2.31
CA THR A 632 1.36 16.54 -2.69
C THR A 632 0.95 17.55 -1.61
N GLY A 633 1.25 17.30 -0.34
CA GLY A 633 0.68 18.04 0.81
C GLY A 633 0.89 19.56 0.77
N LEU A 634 1.93 20.05 0.09
CA LEU A 634 2.18 21.48 -0.08
C LEU A 634 1.16 22.18 -0.99
N PHE A 635 0.57 21.46 -1.95
CA PHE A 635 -0.47 22.01 -2.81
C PHE A 635 -1.79 22.14 -2.05
N TYR A 636 -2.11 21.19 -1.16
CA TYR A 636 -3.21 21.34 -0.20
C TYR A 636 -3.04 22.59 0.68
N VAL A 637 -1.85 22.80 1.22
CA VAL A 637 -1.53 24.01 1.99
C VAL A 637 -1.68 25.27 1.15
N ARG A 638 -1.16 25.29 -0.09
CA ARG A 638 -1.29 26.43 -1.01
C ARG A 638 -2.76 26.79 -1.26
N THR A 639 -3.58 25.80 -1.60
CA THR A 639 -5.01 25.97 -1.85
C THR A 639 -5.73 26.53 -0.61
N ALA A 640 -5.45 25.97 0.57
CA ALA A 640 -6.02 26.46 1.84
C ALA A 640 -5.60 27.90 2.17
N LEU A 641 -4.32 28.26 1.97
CA LEU A 641 -3.84 29.62 2.20
C LEU A 641 -4.47 30.64 1.24
N LEU A 642 -4.65 30.28 -0.03
CA LEU A 642 -5.36 31.13 -0.99
C LEU A 642 -6.85 31.25 -0.64
N HIS A 643 -7.48 30.18 -0.15
CA HIS A 643 -8.84 30.24 0.40
C HIS A 643 -8.94 31.24 1.55
N PHE A 644 -8.05 31.15 2.55
CA PHE A 644 -8.06 32.10 3.68
C PHE A 644 -7.74 33.53 3.24
N ALA A 645 -6.80 33.73 2.31
CA ALA A 645 -6.49 35.06 1.79
C ALA A 645 -7.71 35.74 1.13
N ARG A 646 -8.61 34.95 0.56
CA ARG A 646 -9.83 35.43 -0.10
C ARG A 646 -11.03 35.56 0.83
N HIS A 647 -11.24 34.60 1.73
CA HIS A 647 -12.49 34.45 2.50
C HIS A 647 -12.34 34.65 4.01
N ALA A 648 -11.14 34.45 4.58
CA ALA A 648 -10.91 34.54 6.01
C ALA A 648 -9.49 35.04 6.38
N PRO A 649 -9.18 36.34 6.16
CA PRO A 649 -7.85 36.89 6.38
C PRO A 649 -7.32 36.74 7.82
N ASP A 650 -8.21 36.69 8.82
CA ASP A 650 -7.82 36.48 10.22
C ASP A 650 -7.26 35.08 10.45
N LYS A 651 -7.89 34.07 9.83
CA LYS A 651 -7.39 32.68 9.86
C LYS A 651 -6.05 32.55 9.14
N LEU A 652 -5.83 33.34 8.08
CA LEU A 652 -4.55 33.36 7.37
C LEU A 652 -3.40 33.78 8.30
N GLN A 653 -3.58 34.80 9.15
CA GLN A 653 -2.54 35.23 10.08
C GLN A 653 -2.25 34.16 11.15
N ALA A 654 -3.30 33.56 11.71
CA ALA A 654 -3.15 32.46 12.67
C ALA A 654 -2.39 31.26 12.07
N TRP A 655 -2.64 30.96 10.79
CA TRP A 655 -1.95 29.91 10.07
C TRP A 655 -0.47 30.22 9.85
N LEU A 656 -0.15 31.40 9.33
CA LEU A 656 1.22 31.84 9.05
C LEU A 656 2.09 31.95 10.31
N ALA A 657 1.46 32.08 11.50
CA ALA A 657 2.15 32.10 12.78
C ALA A 657 2.53 30.71 13.32
N ARG A 658 2.11 29.60 12.67
CA ARG A 658 2.44 28.25 13.14
C ARG A 658 3.90 27.87 12.86
N PRO A 659 4.59 27.16 13.78
CA PRO A 659 6.02 26.84 13.62
C PRO A 659 6.35 26.00 12.38
N TRP A 660 5.43 25.18 11.89
CA TRP A 660 5.68 24.39 10.67
C TRP A 660 5.76 25.25 9.41
N CYS A 661 5.21 26.48 9.41
CA CYS A 661 5.43 27.43 8.31
C CYS A 661 6.91 27.81 8.16
N ASP A 662 7.73 27.67 9.22
CA ASP A 662 9.18 27.84 9.13
C ASP A 662 9.87 26.63 8.51
N LEU A 663 9.37 25.40 8.77
CA LEU A 663 9.79 24.19 8.05
C LEU A 663 9.48 24.30 6.55
N ALA A 664 8.38 24.98 6.21
CA ALA A 664 7.93 25.22 4.85
C ALA A 664 8.58 26.44 4.15
N LYS A 665 9.72 26.95 4.61
CA LYS A 665 10.46 28.02 3.89
C LYS A 665 11.63 27.48 3.07
N GLY A 666 11.99 26.21 3.25
CA GLY A 666 13.17 25.58 2.66
C GLY A 666 13.05 25.32 1.15
N MET A 667 11.84 25.02 0.64
CA MET A 667 11.65 24.55 -0.73
C MET A 667 11.15 25.64 -1.69
N ALA A 668 11.53 25.54 -2.97
CA ALA A 668 11.20 26.54 -3.99
C ALA A 668 9.69 26.76 -4.17
N LYS A 669 8.90 25.68 -4.16
CA LYS A 669 7.42 25.73 -4.29
C LYS A 669 6.75 26.41 -3.10
N GLU A 670 7.35 26.35 -1.92
CA GLU A 670 6.78 26.98 -0.72
C GLU A 670 7.08 28.49 -0.69
N ARG A 671 8.29 28.90 -1.08
CA ARG A 671 8.62 30.32 -1.30
C ARG A 671 7.69 30.95 -2.33
N GLU A 672 7.34 30.20 -3.38
CA GLU A 672 6.34 30.62 -4.35
C GLU A 672 4.94 30.78 -3.73
N THR A 673 4.48 29.80 -2.93
CA THR A 673 3.21 29.89 -2.19
C THR A 673 3.15 31.16 -1.34
N LEU A 674 4.18 31.43 -0.53
CA LEU A 674 4.23 32.62 0.32
C LEU A 674 4.25 33.92 -0.51
N ARG A 675 4.93 33.94 -1.66
CA ARG A 675 4.91 35.07 -2.59
C ARG A 675 3.50 35.33 -3.10
N LEU A 676 2.79 34.29 -3.53
CA LEU A 676 1.41 34.38 -4.04
C LEU A 676 0.44 34.86 -2.96
N VAL A 677 0.52 34.31 -1.75
CA VAL A 677 -0.31 34.72 -0.60
C VAL A 677 -0.06 36.19 -0.22
N LYS A 678 1.20 36.64 -0.25
CA LYS A 678 1.54 38.05 -0.02
C LYS A 678 0.99 38.96 -1.11
N GLN A 679 1.00 38.52 -2.37
CA GLN A 679 0.37 39.24 -3.48
C GLN A 679 -1.15 39.30 -3.30
N ALA A 680 -1.80 38.19 -2.97
CA ALA A 680 -3.23 38.09 -2.69
C ALA A 680 -3.68 39.06 -1.60
N THR A 681 -2.97 39.08 -0.47
CA THR A 681 -3.27 39.96 0.67
C THR A 681 -3.10 41.45 0.34
N LYS A 682 -2.17 41.79 -0.57
CA LYS A 682 -2.00 43.17 -1.04
C LYS A 682 -3.12 43.59 -1.99
N SER A 683 -3.56 42.69 -2.86
CA SER A 683 -4.65 42.95 -3.80
C SER A 683 -6.00 43.08 -3.09
N SER A 684 -6.25 42.29 -2.03
CA SER A 684 -7.49 42.39 -1.25
C SER A 684 -7.58 43.67 -0.41
N ARG A 685 -6.45 44.24 0.03
CA ARG A 685 -6.41 45.56 0.72
C ARG A 685 -6.62 46.76 -0.22
N ARG A 686 -6.55 46.56 -1.54
CA ARG A 686 -6.72 47.61 -2.56
C ARG A 686 -8.13 47.64 -3.16
N ARG A 687 -8.91 46.60 -2.95
CA ARG A 687 -10.36 46.55 -3.21
C ARG A 687 -11.06 46.93 -1.92
#